data_AF-A0A850B5P5-F1
#
_entry.id   AF-A0A850B5P5-F1
#
_cell.length_a   1.000
_cell.length_b   1.000
_cell.length_c   1.000
_cell.angle_alpha   90.00
_cell.angle_beta   90.00
_cell.angle_gamma   90.00
#
_symmetry.space_group_name_H-M   'P 1'
#
loop_
_entity.id
_entity.type
_entity.pdbx_description
1 polymer ?
#
loop_
_entity_poly.entity_id
_entity_poly.type
_entity_poly.pdbx_seq_one_letter_code
_entity_poly.pdbx_strand_id
1 'polypeptide(L)'
;MQNHRSFIRPVACIFVLSGASFSIGCAGGDFDEDQEIDAPEPIGVAVQAATVAEAAQSSCSTTSVKGLSQQIIDQAACIDPNAFVKVPAQPNLVLGSAVFPYLELPAKDAFVNALKSKPGTTMTVNSMLRTVAQQYLLYSWSLAGKCGIGLAAKPGNSNHETGLALDIQQYNTWMTALQNNGFKWFGNSDAVHFDYNGPGAVNYKGMDVKAFQQLWNMNHPNDLIDEDGVYGPQTEARLKQSPADGFPKGANCNAPKPNPDVYPAIAFSAGEDRFADGSSAGVVDIFEGETYSVTMELANKGGSPASNVDIGVWVEEPFLAASDYFIESNWMNGGMFKENDANTDPLNPPHGEPLGQAFTLKMNALSPGETKRVTLTVTAAAYSIGLADAPDVRVWVKDIPNFYHQDEFNGEATNVNGSQTFGEKLQAYVPTDVYSRTHWEWDTDRLEGFSPLGAATLTAAPDAKALLVGGEGDDPGALGPATQFAAEDFNAVAIRAKRTGGTGKAKLYFTTADEPEMSEEKAIAFDLPDDEAFHELTVFAGDHPSWKGTITQLRVDPFEAGPGTVEFDFMRAVLGDGSSTGSSGGPGGGLNPNGVPPEDQIAEGSCACSIPGAGNKRPIPWALGAAAFAALGARRARRRSASIRHSRWN
;
A
#
# COMPACT_ATOMS: atom_id res chain seq x y z
N MET A 1 -23.22 -50.23 -28.77
CA MET A 1 -22.45 -49.75 -29.95
C MET A 1 -21.40 -48.77 -29.45
N GLN A 2 -20.12 -49.03 -29.79
CA GLN A 2 -18.92 -48.16 -29.74
C GLN A 2 -18.62 -47.44 -28.39
N ASN A 3 -17.85 -48.00 -27.46
CA ASN A 3 -16.38 -48.24 -27.33
C ASN A 3 -15.48 -47.02 -27.06
N HIS A 4 -14.92 -47.04 -25.83
CA HIS A 4 -13.57 -46.70 -25.33
C HIS A 4 -12.93 -45.33 -25.65
N ARG A 5 -12.69 -44.48 -24.64
CA ARG A 5 -11.56 -44.44 -23.66
C ARG A 5 -10.18 -44.12 -24.28
N SER A 6 -9.67 -42.96 -23.86
CA SER A 6 -8.29 -42.63 -23.42
C SER A 6 -7.10 -43.29 -24.11
N PHE A 7 -6.16 -42.48 -24.61
CA PHE A 7 -4.76 -42.90 -24.76
C PHE A 7 -3.77 -41.78 -24.44
N ILE A 8 -2.79 -42.16 -23.60
CA ILE A 8 -1.53 -41.50 -23.25
C ILE A 8 -0.44 -42.08 -24.19
N ARG A 9 0.66 -41.31 -24.36
CA ARG A 9 2.06 -41.70 -24.73
C ARG A 9 2.44 -41.57 -26.23
N PRO A 10 3.74 -41.59 -26.63
CA PRO A 10 5.02 -41.41 -25.92
C PRO A 10 6.08 -40.54 -26.66
N VAL A 11 7.22 -40.38 -25.96
CA VAL A 11 8.59 -40.05 -26.39
C VAL A 11 9.07 -40.83 -27.63
N ALA A 12 9.88 -40.18 -28.47
CA ALA A 12 10.83 -40.83 -29.39
C ALA A 12 12.21 -40.15 -29.34
N CYS A 13 13.21 -40.89 -28.85
CA CYS A 13 14.64 -40.66 -29.09
C CYS A 13 15.05 -41.37 -30.39
N ILE A 14 15.94 -40.75 -31.19
CA ILE A 14 16.82 -41.47 -32.12
C ILE A 14 18.27 -40.96 -31.96
N PHE A 15 19.16 -41.96 -32.01
CA PHE A 15 20.59 -42.08 -31.71
C PHE A 15 21.53 -41.18 -32.55
N VAL A 16 22.53 -40.54 -31.93
CA VAL A 16 23.95 -40.94 -31.72
C VAL A 16 24.81 -40.97 -32.99
N LEU A 17 25.85 -40.12 -33.03
CA LEU A 17 27.22 -40.61 -33.25
C LEU A 17 28.29 -39.66 -32.68
N SER A 18 29.18 -40.32 -31.95
CA SER A 18 30.26 -39.88 -31.08
C SER A 18 31.53 -39.49 -31.82
N GLY A 19 32.28 -38.55 -31.24
CA GLY A 19 33.70 -38.33 -31.49
C GLY A 19 34.35 -37.56 -30.35
N ALA A 20 34.96 -38.28 -29.40
CA ALA A 20 35.78 -37.76 -28.31
C ALA A 20 37.05 -37.05 -28.87
N SER A 21 37.74 -36.12 -28.20
CA SER A 21 38.28 -36.25 -26.85
C SER A 21 38.97 -34.95 -26.37
N PHE A 22 39.20 -34.92 -25.06
CA PHE A 22 40.22 -34.21 -24.27
C PHE A 22 39.99 -32.77 -23.81
N SER A 23 39.87 -32.69 -22.48
CA SER A 23 39.73 -31.55 -21.59
C SER A 23 41.01 -30.75 -21.44
N ILE A 24 40.89 -29.42 -21.34
CA ILE A 24 41.65 -28.61 -20.38
C ILE A 24 40.65 -27.65 -19.75
N GLY A 25 40.45 -27.79 -18.44
CA GLY A 25 39.74 -26.79 -17.65
C GLY A 25 40.63 -25.58 -17.43
N CYS A 26 40.08 -24.40 -17.67
CA CYS A 26 40.50 -23.16 -17.03
C CYS A 26 39.24 -22.45 -16.56
N ALA A 27 39.27 -21.99 -15.31
CA ALA A 27 38.22 -21.25 -14.65
C ALA A 27 37.74 -20.08 -15.50
N GLY A 28 36.44 -20.05 -15.81
CA GLY A 28 35.78 -18.84 -16.30
C GLY A 28 35.65 -17.90 -15.11
N GLY A 29 36.52 -16.90 -15.04
CA GLY A 29 36.22 -15.68 -14.32
C GLY A 29 35.10 -14.96 -15.07
N ASP A 30 34.17 -14.38 -14.32
CA ASP A 30 33.20 -13.42 -14.82
C ASP A 30 33.96 -12.33 -15.60
N PHE A 31 33.69 -12.25 -16.90
CA PHE A 31 34.15 -11.14 -17.73
C PHE A 31 33.11 -10.03 -17.58
N ASP A 32 33.43 -9.01 -16.78
CA ASP A 32 32.80 -7.70 -16.86
C ASP A 32 33.04 -7.13 -18.27
N GLU A 33 32.07 -7.27 -19.17
CA GLU A 33 31.95 -6.40 -20.34
C GLU A 33 31.52 -5.02 -19.82
N ASP A 34 32.47 -4.08 -19.72
CA ASP A 34 32.31 -2.61 -19.86
C ASP A 34 33.53 -1.83 -19.30
N GLN A 35 34.77 -2.29 -19.53
CA GLN A 35 35.96 -1.48 -19.21
C GLN A 35 36.33 -0.56 -20.39
N GLU A 36 35.86 0.70 -20.31
CA GLU A 36 36.18 1.80 -21.22
C GLU A 36 37.68 2.18 -21.12
N ILE A 37 38.25 2.62 -22.24
CA ILE A 37 39.52 3.35 -22.31
C ILE A 37 39.14 4.72 -22.87
N ASP A 38 39.16 5.77 -22.06
CA ASP A 38 38.75 7.09 -22.49
C ASP A 38 39.90 7.78 -23.25
N ALA A 39 39.55 8.42 -24.37
CA ALA A 39 40.50 9.19 -25.14
C ALA A 39 40.40 10.66 -24.71
N PRO A 40 41.52 11.36 -24.46
CA PRO A 40 41.47 12.77 -24.10
C PRO A 40 40.74 13.59 -25.16
N GLU A 41 39.97 14.59 -24.73
CA GLU A 41 39.20 15.44 -25.65
C GLU A 41 40.10 15.98 -26.79
N PRO A 42 39.66 15.86 -28.06
CA PRO A 42 40.48 16.23 -29.19
C PRO A 42 40.63 17.77 -29.26
N ILE A 43 41.88 18.23 -29.34
CA ILE A 43 42.22 19.65 -29.55
C ILE A 43 42.11 19.96 -31.06
N GLY A 44 40.90 19.92 -31.61
CA GLY A 44 40.59 20.21 -33.01
C GLY A 44 40.06 21.64 -33.25
N VAL A 45 39.95 22.04 -34.52
CA VAL A 45 39.31 23.30 -34.90
C VAL A 45 37.79 23.10 -34.89
N ALA A 46 37.09 23.88 -34.08
CA ALA A 46 35.63 23.92 -34.08
C ALA A 46 35.12 24.56 -35.37
N VAL A 47 34.13 23.93 -36.00
CA VAL A 47 33.37 24.53 -37.11
C VAL A 47 32.00 24.92 -36.59
N GLN A 48 31.47 26.06 -37.06
CA GLN A 48 30.09 26.46 -36.76
C GLN A 48 29.15 25.49 -37.47
N ALA A 49 28.45 24.64 -36.71
CA ALA A 49 27.50 23.65 -37.21
C ALA A 49 26.08 24.04 -36.81
N ALA A 50 25.09 23.87 -37.69
CA ALA A 50 23.71 24.22 -37.35
C ALA A 50 23.10 23.18 -36.41
N THR A 51 23.47 21.90 -36.54
CA THR A 51 22.95 20.81 -35.70
C THR A 51 24.05 19.96 -35.06
N VAL A 52 23.70 19.20 -34.01
CA VAL A 52 24.60 18.23 -33.37
C VAL A 52 25.07 17.16 -34.38
N ALA A 53 24.20 16.69 -35.28
CA ALA A 53 24.60 15.74 -36.32
C ALA A 53 25.64 16.32 -37.30
N GLU A 54 25.48 17.57 -37.71
CA GLU A 54 26.46 18.27 -38.55
C GLU A 54 27.79 18.48 -37.81
N ALA A 55 27.72 18.82 -36.51
CA ALA A 55 28.90 18.96 -35.66
C ALA A 55 29.69 17.65 -35.60
N ALA A 56 29.02 16.51 -35.40
CA ALA A 56 29.64 15.19 -35.40
C ALA A 56 30.29 14.84 -36.75
N GLN A 57 29.79 15.35 -37.87
CA GLN A 57 30.33 15.06 -39.20
C GLN A 57 31.52 15.96 -39.60
N SER A 58 31.50 17.23 -39.17
CA SER A 58 32.36 18.29 -39.71
C SER A 58 33.39 18.87 -38.74
N SER A 59 33.27 18.55 -37.44
CA SER A 59 34.18 19.01 -36.37
C SER A 59 35.02 17.86 -35.82
N CYS A 60 36.14 18.21 -35.18
CA CYS A 60 36.92 17.33 -34.30
C CYS A 60 37.17 18.00 -32.94
N SER A 61 36.21 18.81 -32.47
CA SER A 61 36.25 19.45 -31.16
C SER A 61 34.86 19.44 -30.55
N THR A 62 34.74 18.99 -29.30
CA THR A 62 33.46 18.98 -28.55
C THR A 62 32.94 20.40 -28.28
N THR A 63 33.77 21.43 -28.44
CA THR A 63 33.33 22.83 -28.36
C THR A 63 32.27 23.20 -29.39
N SER A 64 32.10 22.41 -30.48
CA SER A 64 31.05 22.67 -31.48
C SER A 64 29.63 22.49 -30.93
N VAL A 65 29.45 21.81 -29.79
CA VAL A 65 28.14 21.69 -29.09
C VAL A 65 28.14 22.39 -27.73
N LYS A 66 29.05 23.33 -27.52
CA LYS A 66 29.24 23.99 -26.22
C LYS A 66 27.99 24.74 -25.76
N GLY A 67 27.28 25.38 -26.68
CA GLY A 67 26.04 26.11 -26.36
C GLY A 67 24.94 25.18 -25.87
N LEU A 68 24.65 24.10 -26.60
CA LEU A 68 23.68 23.09 -26.18
C LEU A 68 24.10 22.40 -24.87
N SER A 69 25.37 22.03 -24.74
CA SER A 69 25.88 21.36 -23.53
C SER A 69 25.75 22.24 -22.29
N GLN A 70 26.00 23.56 -22.41
CA GLN A 70 25.78 24.48 -21.29
C GLN A 70 24.29 24.56 -20.90
N GLN A 71 23.36 24.56 -21.87
CA GLN A 71 21.93 24.53 -21.56
C GLN A 71 21.52 23.25 -20.84
N ILE A 72 22.07 22.09 -21.25
CA ILE A 72 21.84 20.81 -20.58
C ILE A 72 22.31 20.87 -19.12
N ILE A 73 23.50 21.41 -18.86
CA ILE A 73 24.03 21.59 -17.50
C ILE A 73 23.14 22.53 -16.68
N ASP A 74 22.73 23.66 -17.27
CA ASP A 74 21.87 24.64 -16.59
C ASP A 74 20.50 24.04 -16.26
N GLN A 75 19.92 23.22 -17.16
CA GLN A 75 18.65 22.54 -16.92
C GLN A 75 18.80 21.42 -15.89
N ALA A 76 19.90 20.67 -15.90
CA ALA A 76 20.20 19.69 -14.87
C ALA A 76 20.30 20.35 -13.48
N ALA A 77 20.90 21.55 -13.39
CA ALA A 77 20.92 22.33 -12.15
C ALA A 77 19.53 22.82 -11.71
N CYS A 78 18.58 23.01 -12.64
CA CYS A 78 17.18 23.26 -12.31
C CYS A 78 16.49 22.01 -11.70
N ILE A 79 16.83 20.82 -12.21
CA ILE A 79 16.30 19.54 -11.70
C ILE A 79 16.84 19.30 -10.28
N ASP A 80 18.16 19.21 -10.14
CA ASP A 80 18.88 19.09 -8.86
C ASP A 80 20.09 20.03 -8.84
N PRO A 81 20.11 21.06 -7.95
CA PRO A 81 21.21 22.02 -7.87
C PRO A 81 22.56 21.41 -7.45
N ASN A 82 22.58 20.17 -6.94
CA ASN A 82 23.79 19.48 -6.50
C ASN A 82 24.39 18.54 -7.56
N ALA A 83 23.68 18.28 -8.66
CA ALA A 83 24.08 17.30 -9.67
C ALA A 83 25.36 17.71 -10.40
N PHE A 84 25.41 18.94 -10.90
CA PHE A 84 26.55 19.48 -11.65
C PHE A 84 26.91 20.85 -11.08
N VAL A 85 27.77 20.85 -10.07
CA VAL A 85 28.21 22.08 -9.39
C VAL A 85 29.52 22.56 -10.01
N LYS A 86 29.55 23.85 -10.38
CA LYS A 86 30.73 24.46 -10.98
C LYS A 86 31.90 24.44 -10.02
N VAL A 87 33.03 23.89 -10.45
CA VAL A 87 34.31 23.96 -9.77
C VAL A 87 34.78 25.43 -9.76
N PRO A 88 35.05 26.02 -8.59
CA PRO A 88 35.52 27.39 -8.50
C PRO A 88 36.93 27.52 -9.08
N ALA A 89 37.25 28.69 -9.65
CA ALA A 89 38.60 28.98 -10.10
C ALA A 89 39.62 28.81 -8.95
N GLN A 90 40.75 28.18 -9.24
CA GLN A 90 41.87 27.99 -8.31
C GLN A 90 43.16 28.49 -8.94
N PRO A 91 44.11 29.03 -8.16
CA PRO A 91 45.37 29.59 -8.68
C PRO A 91 46.26 28.53 -9.34
N ASN A 92 46.07 27.25 -9.00
CA ASN A 92 46.85 26.13 -9.51
C ASN A 92 46.03 25.18 -10.42
N LEU A 93 44.87 25.63 -10.91
CA LEU A 93 44.02 24.87 -11.82
C LEU A 93 44.03 25.49 -13.22
N VAL A 94 44.35 24.67 -14.22
CA VAL A 94 44.30 25.02 -15.64
C VAL A 94 43.24 24.16 -16.32
N LEU A 95 42.30 24.81 -16.99
CA LEU A 95 41.18 24.18 -17.69
C LEU A 95 41.30 24.42 -19.19
N GLY A 96 41.11 23.36 -20.00
CA GLY A 96 40.96 23.49 -21.44
C GLY A 96 39.68 24.24 -21.83
N SER A 97 39.63 24.83 -23.03
CA SER A 97 38.47 25.59 -23.50
C SER A 97 37.22 24.73 -23.77
N ALA A 98 37.42 23.41 -23.93
CA ALA A 98 36.38 22.41 -24.12
C ALA A 98 35.85 21.82 -22.80
N VAL A 99 36.59 22.00 -21.70
CA VAL A 99 36.23 21.46 -20.38
C VAL A 99 35.02 22.20 -19.81
N PHE A 100 34.02 21.43 -19.39
CA PHE A 100 32.97 21.89 -18.50
C PHE A 100 33.39 21.60 -17.06
N PRO A 101 33.81 22.61 -16.27
CA PRO A 101 34.36 22.38 -14.94
C PRO A 101 33.24 22.19 -13.92
N TYR A 102 32.50 21.11 -14.05
CA TYR A 102 31.41 20.72 -13.17
C TYR A 102 31.66 19.31 -12.69
N LEU A 103 31.39 19.09 -11.41
CA LEU A 103 31.36 17.79 -10.76
C LEU A 103 30.14 17.75 -9.83
N GLU A 104 29.71 16.59 -9.36
CA GLU A 104 28.67 16.55 -8.35
C GLU A 104 29.18 17.13 -7.02
N LEU A 105 28.27 17.63 -6.17
CA LEU A 105 28.63 18.51 -5.05
C LEU A 105 29.78 17.93 -4.16
N PRO A 106 29.69 16.69 -3.66
CA PRO A 106 30.79 16.03 -2.94
C PRO A 106 32.11 15.92 -3.73
N ALA A 107 32.13 15.41 -4.96
CA ALA A 107 33.36 15.34 -5.75
C ALA A 107 33.95 16.72 -6.02
N LYS A 108 33.14 17.74 -6.29
CA LYS A 108 33.63 19.12 -6.45
C LYS A 108 34.34 19.60 -5.19
N ASP A 109 33.80 19.33 -4.00
CA ASP A 109 34.46 19.71 -2.74
C ASP A 109 35.74 18.92 -2.50
N ALA A 110 35.71 17.61 -2.74
CA ALA A 110 36.88 16.73 -2.65
C ALA A 110 37.99 17.15 -3.63
N PHE A 111 37.63 17.50 -4.87
CA PHE A 111 38.55 17.96 -5.90
C PHE A 111 39.23 19.26 -5.49
N VAL A 112 38.45 20.23 -4.98
CA VAL A 112 38.98 21.49 -4.47
C VAL A 112 39.91 21.26 -3.26
N ASN A 113 39.60 20.30 -2.39
CA ASN A 113 40.48 19.93 -1.28
C ASN A 113 41.78 19.27 -1.77
N ALA A 114 41.72 18.43 -2.80
CA ALA A 114 42.91 17.87 -3.44
C ALA A 114 43.82 18.98 -4.00
N LEU A 115 43.27 19.98 -4.70
CA LEU A 115 44.03 21.13 -5.19
C LEU A 115 44.70 21.94 -4.06
N LYS A 116 43.97 22.17 -2.96
CA LYS A 116 44.50 22.88 -1.77
C LYS A 116 45.63 22.13 -1.08
N SER A 117 45.69 20.81 -1.19
CA SER A 117 46.77 20.01 -0.59
C SER A 117 48.14 20.22 -1.27
N LYS A 118 48.17 20.79 -2.48
CA LYS A 118 49.39 21.07 -3.26
C LYS A 118 49.36 22.44 -3.95
N PRO A 119 49.37 23.55 -3.18
CA PRO A 119 49.15 24.90 -3.72
C PRO A 119 50.26 25.38 -4.71
N GLY A 120 51.46 24.80 -4.63
CA GLY A 120 52.58 25.10 -5.53
C GLY A 120 52.69 24.20 -6.75
N THR A 121 51.76 23.26 -6.94
CA THR A 121 51.73 22.34 -8.09
C THR A 121 50.53 22.66 -8.96
N THR A 122 50.73 22.80 -10.26
CA THR A 122 49.64 23.05 -11.22
C THR A 122 48.99 21.74 -11.67
N MET A 123 47.66 21.72 -11.75
CA MET A 123 46.87 20.65 -12.35
C MET A 123 46.26 21.15 -13.67
N THR A 124 46.46 20.41 -14.74
CA THR A 124 45.77 20.61 -16.01
C THR A 124 44.68 19.54 -16.16
N VAL A 125 43.43 19.99 -16.27
CA VAL A 125 42.27 19.13 -16.49
C VAL A 125 42.00 19.04 -17.99
N ASN A 126 41.90 17.81 -18.47
CA ASN A 126 41.60 17.47 -19.86
C ASN A 126 40.10 17.30 -20.07
N SER A 127 39.39 16.73 -19.10
CA SER A 127 37.95 16.50 -19.12
C SER A 127 37.38 16.48 -17.70
N MET A 128 36.11 16.83 -17.55
CA MET A 128 35.30 16.75 -16.32
C MET A 128 33.89 16.31 -16.75
N LEU A 129 32.80 16.93 -16.32
CA LEU A 129 31.49 16.64 -16.88
C LEU A 129 31.51 16.69 -18.42
N ARG A 130 31.09 15.59 -19.04
CA ARG A 130 30.75 15.55 -20.46
C ARG A 130 29.26 15.27 -20.55
N THR A 131 28.53 16.14 -21.23
CA THR A 131 27.09 15.92 -21.44
C THR A 131 26.85 14.90 -22.55
N VAL A 132 25.63 14.36 -22.61
CA VAL A 132 25.13 13.46 -23.67
C VAL A 132 25.39 14.01 -25.08
N ALA A 133 25.39 15.34 -25.26
CA ALA A 133 25.72 15.98 -26.52
C ALA A 133 27.21 15.82 -26.88
N GLN A 134 28.13 16.07 -25.93
CA GLN A 134 29.56 15.85 -26.14
C GLN A 134 29.87 14.36 -26.31
N GLN A 135 29.25 13.51 -25.49
CA GLN A 135 29.43 12.06 -25.57
C GLN A 135 28.97 11.51 -26.91
N TYR A 136 27.86 12.03 -27.47
CA TYR A 136 27.40 11.65 -28.81
C TYR A 136 28.43 11.98 -29.90
N LEU A 137 29.12 13.12 -29.81
CA LEU A 137 30.20 13.49 -30.75
C LEU A 137 31.37 12.51 -30.64
N LEU A 138 31.87 12.26 -29.43
CA LEU A 138 32.99 11.34 -29.18
C LEU A 138 32.67 9.92 -29.65
N TYR A 139 31.49 9.41 -29.30
CA TYR A 139 31.01 8.10 -29.74
C TYR A 139 30.91 8.02 -31.27
N SER A 140 30.38 9.05 -31.93
CA SER A 140 30.30 9.12 -33.39
C SER A 140 31.68 9.13 -34.06
N TRP A 141 32.65 9.84 -33.49
CA TRP A 141 34.02 9.88 -34.01
C TRP A 141 34.76 8.57 -33.79
N SER A 142 34.57 7.91 -32.64
CA SER A 142 35.11 6.58 -32.37
C SER A 142 34.61 5.56 -33.40
N LEU A 143 33.29 5.49 -33.62
CA LEU A 143 32.70 4.61 -34.63
C LEU A 143 33.21 4.89 -36.04
N ALA A 144 33.54 6.14 -36.35
CA ALA A 144 34.05 6.56 -37.65
C ALA A 144 35.59 6.46 -37.78
N GLY A 145 36.32 6.13 -36.71
CA GLY A 145 37.78 6.15 -36.67
C GLY A 145 38.37 7.54 -36.94
N LYS A 146 37.69 8.61 -36.50
CA LYS A 146 38.05 10.01 -36.76
C LYS A 146 38.55 10.71 -35.50
N CYS A 147 39.19 11.86 -35.70
CA CYS A 147 39.58 12.80 -34.63
C CYS A 147 40.52 12.20 -33.56
N GLY A 148 41.17 11.06 -33.85
CA GLY A 148 42.07 10.39 -32.91
C GLY A 148 41.36 9.65 -31.77
N ILE A 149 40.03 9.47 -31.84
CA ILE A 149 39.25 8.80 -30.80
C ILE A 149 39.24 7.30 -31.08
N GLY A 150 39.92 6.53 -30.21
CA GLY A 150 40.01 5.07 -30.34
C GLY A 150 38.77 4.34 -29.84
N LEU A 151 38.25 4.74 -28.68
CA LEU A 151 37.06 4.17 -28.05
C LEU A 151 36.32 5.29 -27.31
N ALA A 152 35.00 5.18 -27.23
CA ALA A 152 34.15 6.03 -26.40
C ALA A 152 32.89 5.25 -26.03
N ALA A 153 32.38 5.43 -24.80
CA ALA A 153 31.13 4.84 -24.37
C ALA A 153 29.94 5.36 -25.18
N LYS A 154 28.92 4.50 -25.33
CA LYS A 154 27.63 4.92 -25.85
C LYS A 154 27.04 6.02 -24.94
N PRO A 155 26.44 7.08 -25.50
CA PRO A 155 25.84 8.14 -24.69
C PRO A 155 24.82 7.60 -23.68
N GLY A 156 24.75 8.23 -22.51
CA GLY A 156 24.02 7.78 -21.33
C GLY A 156 24.78 6.74 -20.48
N ASN A 157 25.99 6.33 -20.85
CA ASN A 157 26.78 5.32 -20.12
C ASN A 157 28.18 5.77 -19.73
N SER A 158 28.67 6.93 -20.15
CA SER A 158 30.01 7.36 -19.78
C SER A 158 30.09 7.79 -18.31
N ASN A 159 31.19 7.46 -17.63
CA ASN A 159 31.43 7.93 -16.27
C ASN A 159 31.43 9.47 -16.17
N HIS A 160 31.85 10.16 -17.23
CA HIS A 160 31.83 11.62 -17.30
C HIS A 160 30.43 12.23 -17.31
N GLU A 161 29.40 11.50 -17.75
CA GLU A 161 27.99 11.95 -17.73
C GLU A 161 27.41 11.93 -16.30
N THR A 162 28.06 11.24 -15.37
CA THR A 162 27.59 11.09 -13.97
C THR A 162 27.95 12.28 -13.07
N GLY A 163 28.84 13.15 -13.52
CA GLY A 163 29.41 14.22 -12.68
C GLY A 163 30.56 13.79 -11.76
N LEU A 164 30.90 12.50 -11.69
CA LEU A 164 31.91 11.96 -10.76
C LEU A 164 33.33 11.88 -11.35
N ALA A 165 33.47 11.97 -12.68
CA ALA A 165 34.74 11.69 -13.35
C ALA A 165 35.52 12.94 -13.74
N LEU A 166 36.85 12.81 -13.75
CA LEU A 166 37.75 13.79 -14.36
C LEU A 166 38.98 13.13 -14.98
N ASP A 167 39.51 13.81 -16.00
CA ASP A 167 40.79 13.47 -16.63
C ASP A 167 41.81 14.56 -16.38
N ILE A 168 43.02 14.18 -15.96
CA ILE A 168 44.10 15.12 -15.67
C ILE A 168 45.43 14.76 -16.34
N GLN A 169 46.10 15.77 -16.89
CA GLN A 169 47.35 15.58 -17.62
C GLN A 169 48.48 15.06 -16.73
N GLN A 170 48.62 15.60 -15.51
CA GLN A 170 49.68 15.23 -14.58
C GLN A 170 49.23 14.13 -13.60
N TYR A 171 48.51 13.11 -14.09
CA TYR A 171 47.87 12.07 -13.29
C TYR A 171 48.76 11.49 -12.19
N ASN A 172 49.99 11.08 -12.53
CA ASN A 172 50.91 10.46 -11.58
C ASN A 172 51.32 11.42 -10.44
N THR A 173 51.41 12.73 -10.75
CA THR A 173 51.75 13.75 -9.75
C THR A 173 50.61 13.97 -8.75
N TRP A 174 49.36 13.83 -9.20
CA TRP A 174 48.17 14.14 -8.40
C TRP A 174 47.48 12.92 -7.80
N MET A 175 47.81 11.71 -8.27
CA MET A 175 47.17 10.45 -7.91
C MET A 175 46.95 10.28 -6.40
N THR A 176 48.01 10.35 -5.60
CA THR A 176 47.89 10.21 -4.13
C THR A 176 47.03 11.29 -3.50
N ALA A 177 47.08 12.54 -3.99
CA ALA A 177 46.27 13.62 -3.43
C ALA A 177 44.78 13.43 -3.74
N LEU A 178 44.46 13.00 -4.96
CA LEU A 178 43.10 12.66 -5.38
C LEU A 178 42.57 11.45 -4.62
N GLN A 179 43.36 10.37 -4.49
CA GLN A 179 43.00 9.19 -3.70
C GLN A 179 42.74 9.50 -2.23
N ASN A 180 43.57 10.34 -1.61
CA ASN A 180 43.34 10.79 -0.22
C ASN A 180 42.06 11.61 -0.05
N ASN A 181 41.49 12.13 -1.15
CA ASN A 181 40.23 12.86 -1.17
C ASN A 181 39.09 12.02 -1.78
N GLY A 182 39.24 10.69 -1.89
CA GLY A 182 38.14 9.81 -2.31
C GLY A 182 37.97 9.65 -3.82
N PHE A 183 38.98 9.98 -4.63
CA PHE A 183 38.99 9.62 -6.05
C PHE A 183 39.71 8.29 -6.27
N LYS A 184 39.11 7.40 -7.04
CA LYS A 184 39.70 6.16 -7.52
C LYS A 184 40.36 6.40 -8.88
N TRP A 185 41.64 6.06 -8.99
CA TRP A 185 42.35 6.05 -10.27
C TRP A 185 41.89 4.86 -11.12
N PHE A 186 41.63 5.08 -12.40
CA PHE A 186 41.08 4.07 -13.30
C PHE A 186 42.07 2.95 -13.64
N GLY A 187 43.36 3.29 -13.75
CA GLY A 187 44.44 2.32 -13.96
C GLY A 187 45.20 2.57 -15.26
N ASN A 188 46.02 1.60 -15.68
CA ASN A 188 46.85 1.75 -16.88
C ASN A 188 46.06 1.74 -18.20
N SER A 189 44.84 1.19 -18.19
CA SER A 189 43.92 1.23 -19.33
C SER A 189 43.56 2.67 -19.69
N ASP A 190 43.39 3.51 -18.67
CA ASP A 190 43.21 4.95 -18.83
C ASP A 190 43.92 5.70 -17.69
N ALA A 191 45.17 6.07 -17.97
CA ALA A 191 46.03 6.61 -16.94
C ALA A 191 45.60 8.01 -16.46
N VAL A 192 44.83 8.77 -17.25
CA VAL A 192 44.45 10.14 -16.88
C VAL A 192 43.15 10.22 -16.08
N HIS A 193 42.35 9.15 -16.11
CA HIS A 193 40.99 9.09 -15.56
C HIS A 193 40.93 8.81 -14.05
N PHE A 194 40.04 9.53 -13.38
CA PHE A 194 39.69 9.34 -11.98
C PHE A 194 38.18 9.45 -11.78
N ASP A 195 37.60 8.54 -10.99
CA ASP A 195 36.21 8.59 -10.55
C ASP A 195 36.14 8.91 -9.05
N TYR A 196 35.27 9.83 -8.64
CA TYR A 196 34.98 10.02 -7.22
C TYR A 196 34.14 8.84 -6.69
N ASN A 197 34.61 8.22 -5.60
CA ASN A 197 33.88 7.18 -4.87
C ASN A 197 33.89 7.43 -3.35
N GLY A 198 34.15 8.68 -2.97
CA GLY A 198 34.23 9.09 -1.57
C GLY A 198 32.86 9.22 -0.90
N PRO A 199 32.83 9.58 0.40
CA PRO A 199 31.60 9.73 1.15
C PRO A 199 30.62 10.71 0.49
N GLY A 200 29.35 10.32 0.47
CA GLY A 200 28.27 11.14 -0.09
C GLY A 200 28.19 11.16 -1.61
N ALA A 201 29.04 10.42 -2.34
CA ALA A 201 28.96 10.33 -3.80
C ALA A 201 27.55 9.94 -4.26
N VAL A 202 26.99 10.70 -5.20
CA VAL A 202 25.72 10.41 -5.85
C VAL A 202 26.01 10.21 -7.34
N ASN A 203 25.59 9.06 -7.87
CA ASN A 203 25.72 8.79 -9.30
C ASN A 203 24.54 9.39 -10.05
N TYR A 204 24.78 10.50 -10.77
CA TYR A 204 23.77 11.20 -11.56
C TYR A 204 23.63 10.67 -13.00
N LYS A 205 23.92 9.39 -13.25
CA LYS A 205 23.72 8.74 -14.55
C LYS A 205 22.32 9.04 -15.09
N GLY A 206 22.25 9.58 -16.31
CA GLY A 206 21.00 9.94 -17.00
C GLY A 206 20.42 11.32 -16.64
N MET A 207 21.01 12.06 -15.69
CA MET A 207 20.55 13.40 -15.32
C MET A 207 20.66 14.39 -16.50
N ASP A 208 21.78 14.37 -17.21
CA ASP A 208 22.01 15.20 -18.39
C ASP A 208 21.11 14.78 -19.57
N VAL A 209 20.85 13.49 -19.74
CA VAL A 209 19.86 12.95 -20.70
C VAL A 209 18.47 13.49 -20.39
N LYS A 210 18.03 13.44 -19.12
CA LYS A 210 16.73 13.98 -18.70
C LYS A 210 16.65 15.49 -18.90
N ALA A 211 17.71 16.21 -18.59
CA ALA A 211 17.80 17.65 -18.83
C ALA A 211 17.69 17.99 -20.33
N PHE A 212 18.32 17.20 -21.20
CA PHE A 212 18.14 17.32 -22.65
C PHE A 212 16.70 17.04 -23.09
N GLN A 213 16.07 15.98 -22.58
CA GLN A 213 14.67 15.63 -22.92
C GLN A 213 13.70 16.77 -22.56
N GLN A 214 13.88 17.39 -21.39
CA GLN A 214 13.13 18.58 -20.98
C GLN A 214 13.32 19.77 -21.91
N LEU A 215 14.58 20.06 -22.28
CA LEU A 215 14.89 21.13 -23.23
C LEU A 215 14.26 20.88 -24.60
N TRP A 216 14.29 19.63 -25.07
CA TRP A 216 13.63 19.25 -26.31
C TRP A 216 12.13 19.54 -26.26
N ASN A 217 11.42 18.99 -25.27
CA ASN A 217 9.97 19.13 -25.11
C ASN A 217 9.52 20.59 -24.98
N MET A 218 10.27 21.42 -24.26
CA MET A 218 9.99 22.86 -24.13
C MET A 218 10.03 23.62 -25.47
N ASN A 219 10.90 23.17 -26.39
CA ASN A 219 11.07 23.78 -27.71
C ASN A 219 10.21 23.11 -28.80
N HIS A 220 9.67 21.91 -28.54
CA HIS A 220 8.92 21.11 -29.51
C HIS A 220 7.60 20.56 -28.91
N PRO A 221 6.61 21.43 -28.62
CA PRO A 221 5.36 21.01 -27.98
C PRO A 221 4.51 20.02 -28.79
N ASN A 222 4.83 19.81 -30.07
CA ASN A 222 4.14 18.89 -30.97
C ASN A 222 4.96 17.63 -31.30
N ASP A 223 6.17 17.48 -30.72
CA ASP A 223 7.04 16.32 -30.91
C ASP A 223 7.68 15.94 -29.57
N LEU A 224 6.85 15.52 -28.62
CA LEU A 224 7.31 15.19 -27.27
C LEU A 224 8.04 13.84 -27.25
N ILE A 225 9.05 13.75 -26.38
CA ILE A 225 9.74 12.51 -26.01
C ILE A 225 9.62 12.29 -24.50
N ASP A 226 9.79 11.05 -24.05
CA ASP A 226 9.76 10.71 -22.62
C ASP A 226 10.90 11.44 -21.86
N GLU A 227 10.62 11.93 -20.65
CA GLU A 227 11.58 12.60 -19.75
C GLU A 227 12.11 11.64 -18.67
N ASP A 228 12.52 10.45 -19.12
CA ASP A 228 12.90 9.30 -18.30
C ASP A 228 14.40 9.22 -17.95
N GLY A 229 15.24 10.07 -18.55
CA GLY A 229 16.69 10.04 -18.39
C GLY A 229 17.40 8.89 -19.12
N VAL A 230 16.70 8.15 -20.00
CA VAL A 230 17.25 7.03 -20.74
C VAL A 230 17.66 7.44 -22.16
N TYR A 231 18.91 7.13 -22.54
CA TYR A 231 19.37 7.37 -23.91
C TYR A 231 18.85 6.29 -24.88
N GLY A 232 17.62 6.49 -25.36
CA GLY A 232 16.95 5.62 -26.33
C GLY A 232 16.92 6.14 -27.77
N PRO A 233 16.36 5.38 -28.73
CA PRO A 233 16.27 5.78 -30.13
C PRO A 233 15.55 7.11 -30.37
N GLN A 234 14.53 7.43 -29.55
CA GLN A 234 13.84 8.71 -29.63
C GLN A 234 14.76 9.87 -29.25
N THR A 235 15.42 9.77 -28.09
CA THR A 235 16.37 10.78 -27.59
C THR A 235 17.53 10.98 -28.55
N GLU A 236 18.14 9.91 -29.07
CA GLU A 236 19.22 10.01 -30.07
C GLU A 236 18.77 10.74 -31.34
N ALA A 237 17.59 10.39 -31.88
CA ALA A 237 17.06 11.01 -33.09
C ALA A 237 16.82 12.52 -32.92
N ARG A 238 16.42 12.96 -31.71
CA ARG A 238 16.16 14.36 -31.38
C ARG A 238 17.44 15.11 -31.05
N LEU A 239 18.40 14.45 -30.38
CA LEU A 239 19.72 15.01 -30.12
C LEU A 239 20.43 15.36 -31.43
N LYS A 240 20.40 14.47 -32.43
CA LYS A 240 20.95 14.70 -33.77
C LYS A 240 20.39 15.97 -34.45
N GLN A 241 19.10 16.23 -34.28
CA GLN A 241 18.40 17.38 -34.87
C GLN A 241 18.59 18.67 -34.08
N SER A 242 19.09 18.59 -32.85
CA SER A 242 19.16 19.74 -31.95
C SER A 242 20.19 20.77 -32.43
N PRO A 243 19.95 22.07 -32.23
CA PRO A 243 20.90 23.10 -32.62
C PRO A 243 22.19 22.97 -31.81
N ALA A 244 23.35 22.98 -32.46
CA ALA A 244 24.63 22.77 -31.77
C ALA A 244 24.96 23.90 -30.77
N ASP A 245 24.54 25.13 -31.12
CA ASP A 245 24.66 26.32 -30.27
C ASP A 245 23.57 26.41 -29.18
N GLY A 246 22.63 25.46 -29.11
CA GLY A 246 21.56 25.41 -28.13
C GLY A 246 20.20 25.90 -28.64
N PHE A 247 19.15 25.59 -27.89
CA PHE A 247 17.78 25.94 -28.23
C PHE A 247 17.44 27.41 -27.94
N PRO A 248 16.43 27.97 -28.63
CA PRO A 248 15.90 29.31 -28.33
C PRO A 248 15.37 29.44 -26.89
N LYS A 249 14.68 28.41 -26.37
CA LYS A 249 14.30 28.35 -24.95
C LYS A 249 15.32 27.48 -24.23
N GLY A 250 16.20 28.13 -23.45
CA GLY A 250 17.19 27.46 -22.62
C GLY A 250 16.59 26.88 -21.33
N ALA A 251 17.43 26.67 -20.32
CA ALA A 251 17.02 26.12 -19.04
C ALA A 251 15.91 26.97 -18.37
N ASN A 252 14.93 26.29 -17.79
CA ASN A 252 13.81 26.91 -17.11
C ASN A 252 13.68 26.37 -15.67
N CYS A 253 14.35 27.03 -14.73
CA CYS A 253 14.28 26.67 -13.31
C CYS A 253 12.95 27.06 -12.64
N ASN A 254 12.08 27.77 -13.36
CA ASN A 254 10.74 28.14 -12.91
C ASN A 254 9.66 27.24 -13.52
N ALA A 255 10.03 26.22 -14.30
CA ALA A 255 9.09 25.16 -14.65
C ALA A 255 8.61 24.51 -13.35
N PRO A 256 7.30 24.24 -13.18
CA PRO A 256 6.82 23.47 -12.05
C PRO A 256 7.60 22.15 -11.99
N LYS A 257 8.36 21.94 -10.91
CA LYS A 257 8.97 20.63 -10.70
C LYS A 257 7.83 19.61 -10.63
N PRO A 258 7.95 18.43 -11.25
CA PRO A 258 6.93 17.41 -11.09
C PRO A 258 6.79 17.12 -9.59
N ASN A 259 5.57 17.21 -9.06
CA ASN A 259 5.29 16.94 -7.65
C ASN A 259 5.22 15.42 -7.42
N PRO A 260 5.40 14.94 -6.17
CA PRO A 260 4.86 13.63 -5.80
C PRO A 260 3.35 13.68 -5.94
N ASP A 261 2.78 12.61 -6.48
CA ASP A 261 1.33 12.46 -6.64
C ASP A 261 0.96 11.09 -6.09
N VAL A 262 0.70 11.07 -4.79
CA VAL A 262 0.46 9.85 -4.03
C VAL A 262 -1.00 9.47 -4.19
N TYR A 263 -1.18 8.32 -4.80
CA TYR A 263 -2.45 7.67 -4.96
C TYR A 263 -2.60 6.60 -3.88
N PRO A 264 -3.43 6.83 -2.83
CA PRO A 264 -3.92 5.72 -2.05
C PRO A 264 -4.86 4.90 -2.93
N ALA A 265 -4.45 3.68 -3.25
CA ALA A 265 -5.29 2.69 -3.89
C ALA A 265 -5.60 1.66 -2.82
N ILE A 266 -6.86 1.52 -2.43
CA ILE A 266 -7.21 0.45 -1.54
C ILE A 266 -7.62 -0.76 -2.37
N ALA A 267 -6.76 -1.78 -2.36
CA ALA A 267 -7.07 -3.09 -2.91
C ALA A 267 -7.42 -3.99 -1.73
N PHE A 268 -8.72 -4.12 -1.47
CA PHE A 268 -9.19 -5.04 -0.44
C PHE A 268 -9.13 -6.47 -0.95
N SER A 269 -8.34 -7.29 -0.30
CA SER A 269 -8.57 -8.72 -0.18
C SER A 269 -9.27 -8.98 1.16
N ALA A 270 -10.34 -8.26 1.46
CA ALA A 270 -10.97 -8.33 2.77
C ALA A 270 -12.19 -9.25 2.68
N GLY A 271 -12.07 -10.43 3.29
CA GLY A 271 -13.13 -11.40 3.60
C GLY A 271 -14.06 -11.82 2.46
N GLU A 272 -14.90 -12.81 2.74
CA GLU A 272 -15.98 -13.19 1.82
C GLU A 272 -17.22 -12.39 2.23
N ASP A 273 -17.96 -11.86 1.25
CA ASP A 273 -19.36 -11.46 1.41
C ASP A 273 -20.17 -12.76 1.51
N ARG A 274 -20.24 -13.32 2.73
CA ARG A 274 -20.81 -14.64 3.02
C ARG A 274 -22.33 -14.60 2.98
N PHE A 275 -22.91 -13.45 3.32
CA PHE A 275 -24.31 -13.16 3.53
C PHE A 275 -24.69 -11.92 2.73
N ALA A 276 -24.80 -12.08 1.41
CA ALA A 276 -25.11 -10.98 0.48
C ALA A 276 -26.60 -10.57 0.48
N ASP A 277 -27.19 -10.38 1.66
CA ASP A 277 -28.60 -10.02 1.86
C ASP A 277 -28.79 -8.69 2.62
N GLY A 278 -29.90 -8.01 2.32
CA GLY A 278 -30.23 -6.73 2.94
C GLY A 278 -29.10 -5.71 2.87
N SER A 279 -28.84 -5.07 4.01
CA SER A 279 -27.76 -4.10 4.19
C SER A 279 -26.36 -4.71 4.25
N SER A 280 -26.23 -6.05 4.27
CA SER A 280 -24.95 -6.77 4.26
C SER A 280 -24.38 -6.94 2.85
N ALA A 281 -25.20 -6.76 1.80
CA ALA A 281 -24.77 -6.99 0.42
C ALA A 281 -23.56 -6.10 0.04
N GLY A 282 -22.44 -6.72 -0.31
CA GLY A 282 -21.18 -6.04 -0.64
C GLY A 282 -20.35 -5.59 0.57
N VAL A 283 -20.72 -6.03 1.78
CA VAL A 283 -19.98 -5.81 3.03
C VAL A 283 -19.21 -7.09 3.38
N VAL A 284 -18.09 -6.95 4.08
CA VAL A 284 -17.31 -8.10 4.55
C VAL A 284 -18.01 -8.74 5.74
N ASP A 285 -18.24 -10.06 5.68
CA ASP A 285 -18.90 -10.78 6.78
C ASP A 285 -17.92 -11.65 7.55
N ILE A 286 -17.86 -11.40 8.85
CA ILE A 286 -16.96 -12.10 9.75
C ILE A 286 -17.68 -12.48 11.04
N PHE A 287 -17.27 -13.58 11.67
CA PHE A 287 -17.81 -13.95 12.98
C PHE A 287 -16.97 -13.39 14.12
N GLU A 288 -17.62 -13.09 15.25
CA GLU A 288 -16.95 -12.75 16.51
C GLU A 288 -15.80 -13.73 16.82
N GLY A 289 -14.65 -13.17 17.20
CA GLY A 289 -13.42 -13.89 17.48
C GLY A 289 -12.58 -14.26 16.25
N GLU A 290 -13.09 -14.15 15.03
CA GLU A 290 -12.30 -14.41 13.82
C GLU A 290 -11.32 -13.27 13.53
N THR A 291 -10.16 -13.64 12.98
CA THR A 291 -9.12 -12.72 12.52
C THR A 291 -9.09 -12.70 10.99
N TYR A 292 -8.90 -11.51 10.41
CA TYR A 292 -8.80 -11.28 8.98
C TYR A 292 -7.76 -10.20 8.66
N SER A 293 -7.43 -10.08 7.37
CA SER A 293 -6.47 -9.08 6.89
C SER A 293 -7.15 -7.96 6.13
N VAL A 294 -6.74 -6.72 6.39
CA VAL A 294 -7.11 -5.53 5.58
C VAL A 294 -5.87 -5.03 4.85
N THR A 295 -5.91 -5.03 3.52
CA THR A 295 -4.79 -4.59 2.67
C THR A 295 -5.05 -3.22 2.06
N MET A 296 -4.04 -2.36 2.09
CA MET A 296 -4.06 -1.02 1.47
C MET A 296 -2.79 -0.82 0.63
N GLU A 297 -2.88 -0.08 -0.47
CA GLU A 297 -1.74 0.26 -1.32
C GLU A 297 -1.58 1.79 -1.44
N LEU A 298 -0.33 2.25 -1.50
CA LEU A 298 0.03 3.64 -1.75
C LEU A 298 1.00 3.69 -2.91
N ALA A 299 0.58 4.27 -4.02
CA ALA A 299 1.39 4.38 -5.23
C ALA A 299 1.76 5.83 -5.51
N ASN A 300 3.03 6.14 -5.76
CA ASN A 300 3.40 7.46 -6.27
C ASN A 300 3.34 7.46 -7.80
N LYS A 301 2.36 8.16 -8.34
CA LYS A 301 2.15 8.35 -9.79
C LYS A 301 2.77 9.66 -10.29
N GLY A 302 3.36 10.45 -9.40
CA GLY A 302 4.03 11.71 -9.71
C GLY A 302 5.42 11.51 -10.28
N GLY A 303 6.01 12.61 -10.75
CA GLY A 303 7.35 12.59 -11.37
C GLY A 303 8.50 12.90 -10.40
N SER A 304 8.22 13.06 -9.10
CA SER A 304 9.24 13.18 -8.04
C SER A 304 8.91 12.35 -6.81
N PRO A 305 9.92 11.98 -5.99
CA PRO A 305 9.70 11.23 -4.75
C PRO A 305 8.91 12.04 -3.73
N ALA A 306 8.03 11.38 -2.98
CA ALA A 306 7.59 11.88 -1.69
C ALA A 306 8.68 11.54 -0.67
N SER A 307 9.30 12.54 -0.03
CA SER A 307 10.42 12.31 0.89
C SER A 307 10.01 11.55 2.16
N ASN A 308 8.75 11.68 2.55
CA ASN A 308 8.10 10.88 3.56
C ASN A 308 6.59 10.84 3.26
N VAL A 309 5.93 9.77 3.66
CA VAL A 309 4.47 9.67 3.67
C VAL A 309 4.04 9.12 5.02
N ASP A 310 3.15 9.84 5.70
CA ASP A 310 2.48 9.34 6.90
C ASP A 310 1.06 8.91 6.53
N ILE A 311 0.63 7.76 7.01
CA ILE A 311 -0.77 7.32 6.89
C ILE A 311 -1.43 7.26 8.26
N GLY A 312 -2.63 7.79 8.36
CA GLY A 312 -3.49 7.61 9.52
C GLY A 312 -4.37 6.38 9.35
N VAL A 313 -4.56 5.64 10.44
CA VAL A 313 -5.45 4.49 10.52
C VAL A 313 -6.40 4.69 11.68
N TRP A 314 -7.68 4.38 11.47
CA TRP A 314 -8.70 4.32 12.51
C TRP A 314 -9.47 3.00 12.39
N VAL A 315 -9.72 2.36 13.53
CA VAL A 315 -10.38 1.06 13.64
C VAL A 315 -11.57 1.23 14.59
N GLU A 316 -12.76 0.80 14.16
CA GLU A 316 -14.00 1.00 14.93
C GLU A 316 -14.13 0.07 16.15
N GLU A 317 -13.50 0.46 17.26
CA GLU A 317 -13.72 -0.15 18.56
C GLU A 317 -15.14 0.14 19.11
N PRO A 318 -15.78 -0.79 19.84
CA PRO A 318 -15.24 -2.07 20.32
C PRO A 318 -15.44 -3.26 19.36
N PHE A 319 -15.95 -3.04 18.14
CA PHE A 319 -16.33 -4.12 17.22
C PHE A 319 -15.15 -4.71 16.47
N LEU A 320 -14.16 -3.89 16.15
CA LEU A 320 -12.93 -4.29 15.46
C LEU A 320 -11.71 -3.94 16.32
N ALA A 321 -10.69 -4.78 16.27
CA ALA A 321 -9.41 -4.54 16.96
C ALA A 321 -8.23 -4.93 16.07
N ALA A 322 -7.30 -4.00 15.84
CA ALA A 322 -6.07 -4.27 15.08
C ALA A 322 -4.92 -4.66 16.01
N SER A 323 -4.18 -5.71 15.63
CA SER A 323 -3.13 -6.32 16.45
C SER A 323 -1.76 -6.31 15.81
N ASP A 324 -1.67 -6.16 14.49
CA ASP A 324 -0.40 -6.12 13.79
C ASP A 324 -0.54 -5.48 12.41
N TYR A 325 0.59 -5.11 11.80
CA TYR A 325 0.68 -4.64 10.43
C TYR A 325 1.92 -5.20 9.72
N PHE A 326 1.91 -5.25 8.40
CA PHE A 326 3.08 -5.61 7.59
C PHE A 326 3.17 -4.72 6.35
N ILE A 327 4.34 -4.13 6.10
CA ILE A 327 4.59 -3.19 5.02
C ILE A 327 5.51 -3.81 3.96
N GLU A 328 5.09 -3.76 2.70
CA GLU A 328 5.86 -4.20 1.55
C GLU A 328 6.04 -3.07 0.52
N SER A 329 7.07 -3.17 -0.31
CA SER A 329 7.31 -2.26 -1.44
C SER A 329 7.74 -3.03 -2.70
N ASN A 330 7.32 -2.55 -3.87
CA ASN A 330 7.77 -3.05 -5.17
C ASN A 330 9.01 -2.30 -5.74
N TRP A 331 9.54 -1.31 -5.00
CA TRP A 331 10.67 -0.48 -5.43
C TRP A 331 11.94 -1.31 -5.64
N MET A 332 12.60 -1.12 -6.78
CA MET A 332 13.81 -1.85 -7.20
C MET A 332 13.70 -3.38 -7.20
N ASN A 333 12.47 -3.92 -7.21
CA ASN A 333 12.21 -5.35 -7.10
C ASN A 333 11.56 -5.95 -8.37
N GLY A 334 11.67 -5.28 -9.52
CA GLY A 334 11.08 -5.74 -10.78
C GLY A 334 9.54 -5.86 -10.71
N GLY A 335 8.89 -5.07 -9.85
CA GLY A 335 7.46 -5.10 -9.62
C GLY A 335 6.99 -6.10 -8.54
N MET A 336 7.88 -6.95 -8.00
CA MET A 336 7.53 -7.85 -6.91
C MET A 336 7.56 -7.13 -5.56
N PHE A 337 6.54 -7.37 -4.72
CA PHE A 337 6.52 -6.87 -3.36
C PHE A 337 7.53 -7.61 -2.47
N LYS A 338 8.25 -6.86 -1.64
CA LYS A 338 9.11 -7.36 -0.58
C LYS A 338 8.95 -6.50 0.65
N GLU A 339 9.30 -7.06 1.81
CA GLU A 339 9.35 -6.34 3.08
C GLU A 339 10.06 -4.99 2.96
N ASN A 340 9.43 -3.96 3.50
CA ASN A 340 9.95 -2.61 3.52
C ASN A 340 10.53 -2.25 4.90
N ASP A 341 11.53 -1.37 4.90
CA ASP A 341 12.21 -0.87 6.10
C ASP A 341 11.29 -0.12 7.07
N ALA A 342 10.17 0.42 6.59
CA ALA A 342 9.14 1.06 7.40
C ALA A 342 8.52 0.13 8.48
N ASN A 343 8.59 -1.20 8.33
CA ASN A 343 8.18 -2.11 9.42
C ASN A 343 8.94 -1.84 10.72
N THR A 344 10.22 -1.45 10.60
CA THR A 344 11.10 -1.23 11.76
C THR A 344 11.27 0.24 12.14
N ASP A 345 10.43 1.14 11.61
CA ASP A 345 10.50 2.55 11.97
C ASP A 345 10.16 2.74 13.47
N PRO A 346 11.03 3.41 14.25
CA PRO A 346 10.83 3.54 15.70
C PRO A 346 9.65 4.45 16.10
N LEU A 347 9.06 5.19 15.15
CA LEU A 347 7.86 5.99 15.37
C LEU A 347 6.57 5.24 15.02
N ASN A 348 6.67 4.05 14.41
CA ASN A 348 5.53 3.17 14.23
C ASN A 348 5.19 2.44 15.53
N PRO A 349 3.92 2.05 15.73
CA PRO A 349 3.54 1.17 16.83
C PRO A 349 4.36 -0.13 16.80
N PRO A 350 4.74 -0.69 17.96
CA PRO A 350 5.45 -1.96 18.00
C PRO A 350 4.56 -3.11 17.48
N HIS A 351 5.17 -4.03 16.74
CA HIS A 351 4.52 -5.28 16.32
C HIS A 351 4.17 -6.17 17.53
N GLY A 352 3.08 -6.93 17.41
CA GLY A 352 2.65 -7.93 18.40
C GLY A 352 1.95 -7.37 19.64
N GLU A 353 1.66 -6.07 19.67
CA GLU A 353 0.89 -5.40 20.72
C GLU A 353 -0.39 -4.78 20.12
N PRO A 354 -1.46 -4.57 20.91
CA PRO A 354 -2.64 -3.87 20.42
C PRO A 354 -2.29 -2.50 19.82
N LEU A 355 -2.71 -2.25 18.58
CA LEU A 355 -2.42 -1.00 17.87
C LEU A 355 -3.33 0.16 18.34
N GLY A 356 -4.46 -0.19 18.98
CA GLY A 356 -5.48 0.73 19.46
C GLY A 356 -6.38 1.30 18.35
N GLN A 357 -7.38 2.07 18.78
CA GLN A 357 -8.41 2.64 17.90
C GLN A 357 -7.85 3.55 16.79
N ALA A 358 -6.78 4.31 17.06
CA ALA A 358 -6.22 5.27 16.12
C ALA A 358 -4.70 5.33 16.22
N PHE A 359 -4.01 5.20 15.09
CA PHE A 359 -2.56 5.25 15.03
C PHE A 359 -2.07 5.81 13.69
N THR A 360 -0.77 6.09 13.60
CA THR A 360 -0.11 6.56 12.38
C THR A 360 1.00 5.59 12.01
N LEU A 361 1.11 5.28 10.71
CA LEU A 361 2.26 4.56 10.17
C LEU A 361 3.10 5.50 9.30
N LYS A 362 4.38 5.57 9.62
CA LYS A 362 5.47 6.12 8.82
C LYS A 362 5.75 5.15 7.69
N MET A 363 5.64 5.66 6.46
CA MET A 363 5.86 4.86 5.24
C MET A 363 7.23 5.12 4.62
N ASN A 364 8.03 6.02 5.20
CA ASN A 364 9.27 6.53 4.63
C ASN A 364 9.07 7.13 3.23
N ALA A 365 10.15 7.29 2.48
CA ALA A 365 10.10 7.81 1.12
C ALA A 365 9.30 6.88 0.18
N LEU A 366 8.60 7.49 -0.77
CA LEU A 366 7.86 6.82 -1.83
C LEU A 366 8.30 7.36 -3.20
N SER A 367 9.08 6.58 -3.93
CA SER A 367 9.72 6.96 -5.19
C SER A 367 8.73 7.01 -6.37
N PRO A 368 9.00 7.77 -7.45
CA PRO A 368 8.17 7.75 -8.65
C PRO A 368 7.96 6.32 -9.17
N GLY A 369 6.70 5.92 -9.37
CA GLY A 369 6.33 4.58 -9.81
C GLY A 369 6.35 3.49 -8.74
N GLU A 370 6.81 3.79 -7.52
CA GLU A 370 6.75 2.86 -6.38
C GLU A 370 5.32 2.69 -5.90
N THR A 371 4.98 1.45 -5.53
CA THR A 371 3.80 1.11 -4.72
C THR A 371 4.26 0.45 -3.44
N LYS A 372 3.82 0.98 -2.29
CA LYS A 372 3.87 0.31 -1.00
C LYS A 372 2.53 -0.34 -0.70
N ARG A 373 2.54 -1.46 0.02
CA ARG A 373 1.36 -2.19 0.49
C ARG A 373 1.44 -2.33 2.00
N VAL A 374 0.35 -2.09 2.71
CA VAL A 374 0.22 -2.37 4.14
C VAL A 374 -0.89 -3.38 4.34
N THR A 375 -0.61 -4.43 5.10
CA THR A 375 -1.58 -5.45 5.49
C THR A 375 -1.76 -5.40 7.01
N LEU A 376 -2.95 -5.02 7.46
CA LEU A 376 -3.33 -5.03 8.88
C LEU A 376 -3.92 -6.38 9.26
N THR A 377 -3.64 -6.84 10.48
CA THR A 377 -4.29 -7.99 11.11
C THR A 377 -5.36 -7.51 12.07
N VAL A 378 -6.62 -7.80 11.77
CA VAL A 378 -7.80 -7.28 12.47
C VAL A 378 -8.63 -8.44 13.03
N THR A 379 -9.09 -8.31 14.26
CA THR A 379 -10.01 -9.25 14.92
C THR A 379 -11.40 -8.63 15.02
N ALA A 380 -12.42 -9.42 14.69
CA ALA A 380 -13.82 -9.08 14.93
C ALA A 380 -14.14 -9.31 16.41
N ALA A 381 -14.13 -8.25 17.21
CA ALA A 381 -14.15 -8.32 18.66
C ALA A 381 -15.56 -8.35 19.26
N ALA A 382 -16.58 -7.79 18.59
CA ALA A 382 -17.95 -7.77 19.08
C ALA A 382 -18.99 -7.71 17.95
N TYR A 383 -20.14 -8.34 18.16
CA TYR A 383 -21.30 -8.32 17.28
C TYR A 383 -21.74 -6.90 16.91
N SER A 384 -22.05 -6.68 15.63
CA SER A 384 -22.33 -5.35 15.09
C SER A 384 -23.65 -5.25 14.32
N ILE A 385 -24.41 -6.32 14.18
CA ILE A 385 -25.69 -6.26 13.44
C ILE A 385 -26.71 -5.48 14.27
N GLY A 386 -27.51 -4.64 13.60
CA GLY A 386 -28.46 -3.72 14.25
C GLY A 386 -27.91 -2.31 14.53
N LEU A 387 -26.61 -2.08 14.31
CA LEU A 387 -26.04 -0.73 14.32
C LEU A 387 -26.55 0.12 13.16
N ALA A 388 -26.41 1.44 13.29
CA ALA A 388 -26.81 2.39 12.24
C ALA A 388 -25.98 2.21 10.96
N ASP A 389 -24.71 1.82 11.12
CA ASP A 389 -23.74 1.52 10.08
C ASP A 389 -22.80 0.39 10.54
N ALA A 390 -22.24 -0.33 9.57
CA ALA A 390 -21.27 -1.39 9.83
C ALA A 390 -19.95 -0.77 10.33
N PRO A 391 -19.31 -1.35 11.36
CA PRO A 391 -18.03 -0.87 11.84
C PRO A 391 -16.98 -0.96 10.74
N ASP A 392 -16.05 -0.01 10.71
CA ASP A 392 -15.08 0.06 9.63
C ASP A 392 -13.61 0.21 10.06
N VAL A 393 -12.73 -0.14 9.12
CA VAL A 393 -11.31 0.24 9.16
C VAL A 393 -11.12 1.37 8.15
N ARG A 394 -10.67 2.51 8.62
CA ARG A 394 -10.47 3.74 7.84
C ARG A 394 -8.99 4.04 7.72
N VAL A 395 -8.58 4.48 6.53
CA VAL A 395 -7.20 4.90 6.26
C VAL A 395 -7.17 6.17 5.45
N TRP A 396 -6.18 7.02 5.69
CA TRP A 396 -5.95 8.22 4.90
C TRP A 396 -4.46 8.57 4.86
N VAL A 397 -4.04 9.23 3.80
CA VAL A 397 -2.74 9.90 3.78
C VAL A 397 -2.83 11.07 4.75
N LYS A 398 -2.08 11.01 5.85
CA LYS A 398 -2.08 12.05 6.89
C LYS A 398 -1.18 13.21 6.51
N ASP A 399 0.01 12.93 6.02
CA ASP A 399 0.98 13.97 5.66
C ASP A 399 1.90 13.53 4.51
N ILE A 400 2.13 14.45 3.59
CA ILE A 400 3.23 14.42 2.63
C ILE A 400 3.92 15.79 2.77
N PRO A 401 5.13 15.86 3.34
CA PRO A 401 5.74 17.13 3.72
C PRO A 401 5.79 18.13 2.55
N ASN A 402 5.21 19.31 2.76
CA ASN A 402 5.08 20.43 1.80
C ASN A 402 4.09 20.23 0.64
N PHE A 403 3.42 19.07 0.53
CA PHE A 403 2.56 18.74 -0.61
C PHE A 403 1.12 18.49 -0.19
N TYR A 404 0.91 17.73 0.90
CA TYR A 404 -0.41 17.31 1.31
C TYR A 404 -0.52 17.16 2.83
N HIS A 405 -1.66 17.49 3.41
CA HIS A 405 -1.94 17.26 4.82
C HIS A 405 -3.44 17.04 5.09
N GLN A 406 -3.77 16.04 5.91
CA GLN A 406 -5.11 15.77 6.42
C GLN A 406 -5.02 15.16 7.82
N ASP A 407 -5.47 15.89 8.85
CA ASP A 407 -5.29 15.47 10.25
C ASP A 407 -6.02 14.16 10.60
N GLU A 408 -7.26 14.02 10.12
CA GLU A 408 -8.17 12.92 10.44
C GLU A 408 -8.99 12.49 9.22
N PHE A 409 -9.51 11.26 9.22
CA PHE A 409 -10.42 10.79 8.20
C PHE A 409 -11.64 11.71 8.06
N ASN A 410 -12.05 12.04 6.83
CA ASN A 410 -13.06 13.05 6.52
C ASN A 410 -12.77 14.48 7.01
N GLY A 411 -11.62 14.75 7.64
CA GLY A 411 -11.19 16.09 8.03
C GLY A 411 -10.89 17.01 6.84
N GLU A 412 -10.55 18.26 7.13
CA GLU A 412 -10.08 19.21 6.11
C GLU A 412 -8.74 18.74 5.52
N ALA A 413 -8.59 18.88 4.21
CA ALA A 413 -7.37 18.49 3.50
C ALA A 413 -6.72 19.72 2.85
N THR A 414 -5.40 19.84 3.03
CA THR A 414 -4.59 20.84 2.35
C THR A 414 -3.84 20.18 1.21
N ASN A 415 -4.17 20.52 -0.03
CA ASN A 415 -3.44 20.09 -1.23
C ASN A 415 -2.64 21.27 -1.79
N VAL A 416 -1.35 21.34 -1.45
CA VAL A 416 -0.49 22.47 -1.78
C VAL A 416 -0.27 22.52 -3.29
N ASN A 417 -0.67 23.64 -3.90
CA ASN A 417 -0.55 23.91 -5.34
C ASN A 417 -1.15 22.83 -6.26
N GLY A 418 -2.14 22.06 -5.77
CA GLY A 418 -2.73 20.96 -6.54
C GLY A 418 -1.72 19.84 -6.83
N SER A 419 -0.80 19.57 -5.90
CA SER A 419 0.22 18.53 -6.03
C SER A 419 -0.36 17.12 -6.15
N GLN A 420 -1.50 16.86 -5.51
CA GLN A 420 -2.21 15.58 -5.58
C GLN A 420 -3.37 15.67 -6.57
N THR A 421 -3.48 14.72 -7.51
CA THR A 421 -4.46 14.81 -8.61
C THR A 421 -5.64 13.86 -8.49
N PHE A 422 -5.58 12.89 -7.57
CA PHE A 422 -6.54 11.80 -7.46
C PHE A 422 -7.81 12.11 -6.65
N GLY A 423 -7.85 13.24 -5.96
CA GLY A 423 -9.00 13.66 -5.17
C GLY A 423 -8.66 14.79 -4.20
N GLU A 424 -9.69 15.41 -3.62
CA GLU A 424 -9.49 16.41 -2.56
C GLU A 424 -9.01 15.78 -1.25
N LYS A 425 -9.51 14.56 -0.94
CA LYS A 425 -9.13 13.77 0.23
C LYS A 425 -8.55 12.43 -0.19
N LEU A 426 -7.37 12.11 0.30
CA LEU A 426 -6.62 10.90 -0.02
C LEU A 426 -6.94 9.83 1.03
N GLN A 427 -8.10 9.19 0.92
CA GLN A 427 -8.64 8.33 1.98
C GLN A 427 -9.53 7.19 1.45
N ALA A 428 -9.66 6.13 2.24
CA ALA A 428 -10.50 4.97 1.94
C ALA A 428 -10.90 4.19 3.22
N TYR A 429 -11.91 3.32 3.13
CA TYR A 429 -12.40 2.54 4.28
C TYR A 429 -13.03 1.19 3.89
N VAL A 430 -13.09 0.24 4.82
CA VAL A 430 -13.77 -1.07 4.70
C VAL A 430 -14.86 -1.19 5.76
N PRO A 431 -16.14 -1.22 5.39
CA PRO A 431 -17.18 -1.68 6.30
C PRO A 431 -17.08 -3.20 6.53
N THR A 432 -17.31 -3.64 7.76
CA THR A 432 -17.28 -5.05 8.17
C THR A 432 -18.51 -5.36 9.02
N ASP A 433 -19.31 -6.35 8.65
CA ASP A 433 -20.40 -6.86 9.48
C ASP A 433 -19.87 -7.99 10.38
N VAL A 434 -20.00 -7.82 11.69
CA VAL A 434 -19.60 -8.80 12.69
C VAL A 434 -20.84 -9.57 13.17
N TYR A 435 -20.94 -10.81 12.72
CA TYR A 435 -21.98 -11.77 13.08
C TYR A 435 -21.59 -12.59 14.30
N SER A 436 -22.57 -13.17 14.98
CA SER A 436 -22.32 -14.11 16.05
C SER A 436 -22.58 -15.55 15.64
N ARG A 437 -21.92 -16.47 16.36
CA ARG A 437 -22.16 -17.91 16.27
C ARG A 437 -23.15 -18.41 17.34
N THR A 438 -23.53 -17.54 18.27
CA THR A 438 -24.32 -17.90 19.46
C THR A 438 -25.53 -17.00 19.68
N HIS A 439 -25.71 -15.91 18.95
CA HIS A 439 -26.92 -15.10 19.05
C HIS A 439 -27.33 -14.47 17.71
N TRP A 440 -28.63 -14.28 17.52
CA TRP A 440 -29.28 -13.71 16.34
C TRP A 440 -30.49 -12.89 16.77
N GLU A 441 -30.65 -11.69 16.22
CA GLU A 441 -31.61 -10.68 16.70
C GLU A 441 -32.59 -10.22 15.61
N TRP A 442 -32.25 -10.36 14.32
CA TRP A 442 -33.09 -10.01 13.17
C TRP A 442 -33.75 -8.62 13.24
N ASP A 443 -33.03 -7.68 13.86
CA ASP A 443 -33.43 -6.28 14.04
C ASP A 443 -33.33 -5.47 12.74
N THR A 444 -32.76 -6.05 11.67
CA THR A 444 -32.48 -5.39 10.40
C THR A 444 -33.09 -6.14 9.21
N ASP A 445 -32.77 -5.73 7.98
CA ASP A 445 -33.19 -6.38 6.74
C ASP A 445 -32.35 -7.61 6.38
N ARG A 446 -31.66 -8.17 7.38
CA ARG A 446 -30.71 -9.28 7.24
C ARG A 446 -31.30 -10.56 7.82
N LEU A 447 -31.00 -11.69 7.21
CA LEU A 447 -31.37 -13.04 7.65
C LEU A 447 -30.33 -13.62 8.64
N GLU A 448 -29.19 -12.95 8.80
CA GLU A 448 -28.07 -13.38 9.64
C GLU A 448 -27.60 -14.81 9.35
N GLY A 449 -27.54 -15.15 8.06
CA GLY A 449 -27.10 -16.46 7.57
C GLY A 449 -28.14 -17.58 7.63
N PHE A 450 -29.38 -17.29 8.03
CA PHE A 450 -30.46 -18.28 7.98
C PHE A 450 -30.95 -18.52 6.55
N SER A 451 -31.24 -19.77 6.24
CA SER A 451 -31.74 -20.20 4.93
C SER A 451 -32.98 -21.11 5.06
N PRO A 452 -33.93 -21.04 4.10
CA PRO A 452 -35.13 -21.87 4.12
C PRO A 452 -34.81 -23.33 3.85
N LEU A 453 -35.51 -24.23 4.55
CA LEU A 453 -35.56 -25.67 4.29
C LEU A 453 -37.01 -26.14 4.12
N GLY A 454 -37.17 -27.24 3.39
CA GLY A 454 -38.48 -27.87 3.17
C GLY A 454 -39.45 -26.92 2.47
N ALA A 455 -40.63 -26.74 3.04
CA ALA A 455 -41.67 -25.84 2.53
C ALA A 455 -41.53 -24.38 3.01
N ALA A 456 -40.42 -24.03 3.69
CA ALA A 456 -40.28 -22.72 4.33
C ALA A 456 -40.02 -21.57 3.35
N THR A 457 -40.53 -20.40 3.70
CA THR A 457 -40.08 -19.10 3.21
C THR A 457 -39.50 -18.30 4.37
N LEU A 458 -38.37 -17.63 4.13
CA LEU A 458 -37.73 -16.75 5.10
C LEU A 458 -37.82 -15.30 4.62
N THR A 459 -38.13 -14.38 5.52
CA THR A 459 -38.16 -12.93 5.24
C THR A 459 -37.71 -12.16 6.47
N ALA A 460 -36.69 -11.32 6.34
CA ALA A 460 -36.37 -10.34 7.37
C ALA A 460 -37.46 -9.26 7.40
N ALA A 461 -38.00 -8.96 8.58
CA ALA A 461 -38.99 -7.90 8.79
C ALA A 461 -38.46 -6.85 9.77
N PRO A 462 -37.70 -5.85 9.28
CA PRO A 462 -37.08 -4.82 10.13
C PRO A 462 -38.10 -4.04 10.97
N ASP A 463 -39.28 -3.76 10.40
CA ASP A 463 -40.36 -3.04 11.11
C ASP A 463 -40.90 -3.85 12.29
N ALA A 464 -40.88 -5.18 12.19
CA ALA A 464 -41.29 -6.11 13.23
C ALA A 464 -40.13 -6.55 14.13
N LYS A 465 -38.87 -6.23 13.74
CA LYS A 465 -37.65 -6.69 14.41
C LYS A 465 -37.62 -8.22 14.54
N ALA A 466 -37.89 -8.90 13.41
CA ALA A 466 -38.05 -10.33 13.43
C ALA A 466 -37.66 -11.01 12.11
N LEU A 467 -37.24 -12.27 12.20
CA LEU A 467 -37.23 -13.21 11.09
C LEU A 467 -38.59 -13.88 10.96
N LEU A 468 -39.23 -13.75 9.80
CA LEU A 468 -40.46 -14.45 9.47
C LEU A 468 -40.10 -15.77 8.81
N VAL A 469 -40.57 -16.86 9.40
CA VAL A 469 -40.49 -18.22 8.84
C VAL A 469 -41.92 -18.68 8.56
N GLY A 470 -42.30 -18.67 7.28
CA GLY A 470 -43.61 -19.10 6.81
C GLY A 470 -43.56 -20.45 6.11
N GLY A 471 -44.70 -21.12 5.97
CA GLY A 471 -44.81 -22.36 5.21
C GLY A 471 -46.26 -22.77 4.95
N GLU A 472 -46.53 -23.32 3.76
CA GLU A 472 -47.86 -23.81 3.35
C GLU A 472 -47.93 -25.35 3.30
N GLY A 473 -46.81 -26.04 3.53
CA GLY A 473 -46.65 -27.48 3.40
C GLY A 473 -46.15 -28.16 4.68
N ASP A 474 -45.59 -29.36 4.52
CA ASP A 474 -45.02 -30.13 5.62
C ASP A 474 -43.56 -29.73 5.86
N ASP A 475 -43.14 -29.76 7.13
CA ASP A 475 -41.76 -29.57 7.59
C ASP A 475 -41.08 -28.27 7.08
N PRO A 476 -41.67 -27.07 7.28
CA PRO A 476 -40.93 -25.84 7.08
C PRO A 476 -39.82 -25.75 8.13
N GLY A 477 -38.59 -25.48 7.69
CA GLY A 477 -37.44 -25.28 8.58
C GLY A 477 -36.62 -24.05 8.23
N ALA A 478 -35.97 -23.48 9.22
CA ALA A 478 -34.98 -22.42 9.07
C ALA A 478 -33.62 -22.95 9.52
N LEU A 479 -32.71 -23.14 8.57
CA LEU A 479 -31.34 -23.60 8.84
C LEU A 479 -30.45 -22.40 9.15
N GLY A 480 -29.87 -22.38 10.35
CA GLY A 480 -28.93 -21.34 10.74
C GLY A 480 -27.57 -21.45 10.06
N PRO A 481 -26.73 -20.41 10.17
CA PRO A 481 -25.37 -20.44 9.67
C PRO A 481 -24.52 -21.49 10.42
N ALA A 482 -23.31 -21.73 9.92
CA ALA A 482 -22.34 -22.53 10.66
C ALA A 482 -22.11 -21.91 12.05
N THR A 483 -22.38 -22.67 13.10
CA THR A 483 -22.04 -22.31 14.48
C THR A 483 -20.75 -22.99 14.87
N GLN A 484 -20.13 -22.53 15.95
CA GLN A 484 -18.95 -23.19 16.50
C GLN A 484 -18.81 -22.79 17.96
N PHE A 485 -19.55 -23.48 18.84
CA PHE A 485 -19.48 -23.24 20.28
C PHE A 485 -19.45 -24.56 21.04
N ALA A 486 -18.83 -24.57 22.22
CA ALA A 486 -18.79 -25.74 23.06
C ALA A 486 -20.16 -25.96 23.73
N ALA A 487 -20.67 -27.19 23.66
CA ALA A 487 -21.94 -27.57 24.27
C ALA A 487 -21.95 -27.38 25.80
N GLU A 488 -20.76 -27.43 26.44
CA GLU A 488 -20.61 -27.21 27.87
C GLU A 488 -20.76 -25.73 28.28
N ASP A 489 -20.41 -24.81 27.38
CA ASP A 489 -20.56 -23.37 27.59
C ASP A 489 -21.98 -22.89 27.30
N PHE A 490 -22.78 -23.67 26.56
CA PHE A 490 -24.15 -23.35 26.20
C PHE A 490 -25.02 -24.61 26.18
N ASN A 491 -25.78 -24.83 27.26
CA ASN A 491 -26.60 -26.03 27.45
C ASN A 491 -28.09 -25.79 27.14
N ALA A 492 -28.46 -24.60 26.64
CA ALA A 492 -29.82 -24.26 26.24
C ALA A 492 -29.84 -23.23 25.11
N VAL A 493 -30.99 -23.10 24.45
CA VAL A 493 -31.28 -22.05 23.46
C VAL A 493 -32.49 -21.25 23.92
N ALA A 494 -32.29 -19.96 24.17
CA ALA A 494 -33.35 -19.00 24.43
C ALA A 494 -33.93 -18.51 23.11
N ILE A 495 -35.26 -18.51 23.00
CA ILE A 495 -35.99 -18.13 21.80
C ILE A 495 -37.11 -17.18 22.21
N ARG A 496 -37.27 -16.06 21.50
CA ARG A 496 -38.48 -15.25 21.57
C ARG A 496 -39.20 -15.32 20.23
N ALA A 497 -40.41 -15.88 20.23
CA ALA A 497 -41.15 -16.11 18.99
C ALA A 497 -42.65 -15.97 19.16
N LYS A 498 -43.34 -15.64 18.07
CA LYS A 498 -44.80 -15.58 17.96
C LYS A 498 -45.26 -16.44 16.80
N ARG A 499 -46.27 -17.29 17.03
CA ARG A 499 -46.82 -18.18 16.00
C ARG A 499 -48.24 -17.78 15.60
N THR A 500 -48.53 -17.98 14.31
CA THR A 500 -49.86 -17.85 13.71
C THR A 500 -50.09 -19.03 12.76
N GLY A 501 -51.01 -19.92 13.10
CA GLY A 501 -51.30 -21.12 12.32
C GLY A 501 -50.24 -22.23 12.42
N GLY A 502 -50.27 -23.14 11.45
CA GLY A 502 -49.50 -24.40 11.46
C GLY A 502 -49.98 -25.36 12.54
N THR A 503 -49.63 -26.64 12.44
CA THR A 503 -49.99 -27.68 13.43
C THR A 503 -48.75 -28.43 13.93
N GLY A 504 -48.84 -29.10 15.08
CA GLY A 504 -47.73 -29.83 15.68
C GLY A 504 -46.78 -28.96 16.51
N LYS A 505 -45.76 -29.60 17.11
CA LYS A 505 -44.78 -28.92 17.97
C LYS A 505 -43.72 -28.21 17.14
N ALA A 506 -43.12 -27.18 17.71
CA ALA A 506 -41.87 -26.64 17.17
C ALA A 506 -40.70 -27.55 17.59
N LYS A 507 -39.63 -27.56 16.80
CA LYS A 507 -38.43 -28.37 17.08
C LYS A 507 -37.16 -27.57 16.87
N LEU A 508 -36.21 -27.75 17.77
CA LEU A 508 -34.83 -27.32 17.61
C LEU A 508 -33.98 -28.52 17.21
N TYR A 509 -33.35 -28.45 16.06
CA TYR A 509 -32.38 -29.43 15.59
C TYR A 509 -30.96 -28.88 15.74
N PHE A 510 -30.01 -29.78 15.93
CA PHE A 510 -28.61 -29.42 16.02
C PHE A 510 -27.69 -30.49 15.42
N THR A 511 -26.48 -30.09 15.06
CA THR A 511 -25.37 -30.99 14.72
C THR A 511 -24.18 -30.75 15.63
N THR A 512 -23.32 -31.76 15.73
CA THR A 512 -22.04 -31.64 16.44
C THR A 512 -20.90 -32.02 15.51
N ALA A 513 -19.67 -31.67 15.88
CA ALA A 513 -18.47 -32.06 15.14
C ALA A 513 -18.35 -33.60 14.96
N ASP A 514 -18.78 -34.38 15.96
CA ASP A 514 -18.75 -35.85 15.93
C ASP A 514 -19.95 -36.45 15.18
N GLU A 515 -21.08 -35.74 15.14
CA GLU A 515 -22.33 -36.19 14.53
C GLU A 515 -22.90 -35.12 13.57
N PRO A 516 -22.25 -34.89 12.40
CA PRO A 516 -22.47 -33.72 11.55
C PRO A 516 -23.77 -33.75 10.70
N GLU A 517 -24.49 -34.86 10.69
CA GLU A 517 -25.72 -35.02 9.90
C GLU A 517 -26.97 -34.61 10.71
N MET A 518 -27.82 -33.72 10.18
CA MET A 518 -29.11 -33.39 10.81
C MET A 518 -30.04 -34.62 10.83
N SER A 519 -30.68 -34.89 11.97
CA SER A 519 -31.57 -36.05 12.15
C SER A 519 -32.61 -35.84 13.24
N GLU A 520 -33.72 -36.59 13.20
CA GLU A 520 -34.73 -36.62 14.28
C GLU A 520 -34.16 -37.01 15.65
N GLU A 521 -33.10 -37.84 15.69
CA GLU A 521 -32.43 -38.21 16.94
C GLU A 521 -31.70 -37.04 17.61
N LYS A 522 -31.57 -35.89 16.92
CA LYS A 522 -30.96 -34.64 17.42
C LYS A 522 -31.94 -33.48 17.33
N ALA A 523 -33.22 -33.79 17.58
CA ALA A 523 -34.30 -32.82 17.62
C ALA A 523 -34.87 -32.71 19.03
N ILE A 524 -35.08 -31.49 19.49
CA ILE A 524 -35.70 -31.19 20.78
C ILE A 524 -37.02 -30.48 20.50
N ALA A 525 -38.13 -31.16 20.78
CA ALA A 525 -39.46 -30.59 20.62
C ALA A 525 -39.79 -29.63 21.76
N PHE A 526 -40.37 -28.48 21.44
CA PHE A 526 -40.83 -27.49 22.42
C PHE A 526 -42.21 -26.93 22.05
N ASP A 527 -42.91 -26.41 23.05
CA ASP A 527 -44.26 -25.89 22.88
C ASP A 527 -44.23 -24.39 22.58
N LEU A 528 -44.55 -24.02 21.34
CA LEU A 528 -44.78 -22.64 20.91
C LEU A 528 -46.28 -22.45 20.62
N PRO A 529 -47.02 -21.74 21.50
CA PRO A 529 -48.47 -21.56 21.35
C PRO A 529 -48.84 -20.81 20.07
N ASP A 530 -49.91 -21.27 19.41
CA ASP A 530 -50.59 -20.55 18.32
C ASP A 530 -51.66 -19.61 18.90
N ASP A 531 -51.22 -18.55 19.58
CA ASP A 531 -52.08 -17.54 20.21
C ASP A 531 -51.77 -16.11 19.74
N GLU A 532 -50.98 -15.98 18.68
CA GLU A 532 -50.52 -14.71 18.11
C GLU A 532 -49.85 -13.77 19.13
N ALA A 533 -49.28 -14.31 20.22
CA ALA A 533 -48.48 -13.57 21.19
C ALA A 533 -47.00 -13.98 21.15
N PHE A 534 -46.11 -13.05 21.47
CA PHE A 534 -44.69 -13.37 21.66
C PHE A 534 -44.49 -14.11 22.98
N HIS A 535 -43.77 -15.22 22.91
CA HIS A 535 -43.35 -16.03 24.04
C HIS A 535 -41.84 -16.07 24.11
N GLU A 536 -41.30 -15.85 25.30
CA GLU A 536 -39.90 -16.16 25.61
C GLU A 536 -39.83 -17.59 26.16
N LEU A 537 -39.04 -18.43 25.49
CA LEU A 537 -38.91 -19.85 25.73
C LEU A 537 -37.44 -20.20 25.90
N THR A 538 -37.15 -21.18 26.75
CA THR A 538 -35.80 -21.75 26.87
C THR A 538 -35.87 -23.24 26.54
N VAL A 539 -35.22 -23.62 25.44
CA VAL A 539 -35.09 -25.02 25.01
C VAL A 539 -33.84 -25.59 25.67
N PHE A 540 -34.01 -26.32 26.77
CA PHE A 540 -32.91 -26.96 27.46
C PHE A 540 -32.41 -28.17 26.65
N ALA A 541 -31.11 -28.19 26.36
CA ALA A 541 -30.47 -29.21 25.55
C ALA A 541 -29.42 -30.03 26.31
N GLY A 542 -28.99 -29.58 27.50
CA GLY A 542 -27.94 -30.23 28.29
C GLY A 542 -28.22 -31.69 28.71
N ASP A 543 -29.50 -32.09 28.78
CA ASP A 543 -29.88 -33.49 29.06
C ASP A 543 -29.92 -34.37 27.79
N HIS A 544 -29.80 -33.78 26.60
CA HIS A 544 -29.85 -34.52 25.35
C HIS A 544 -28.53 -35.29 25.14
N PRO A 545 -28.55 -36.61 24.93
CA PRO A 545 -27.34 -37.45 24.91
C PRO A 545 -26.34 -37.13 23.78
N SER A 546 -26.81 -36.47 22.72
CA SER A 546 -25.97 -35.97 21.62
C SER A 546 -25.56 -34.50 21.76
N TRP A 547 -26.06 -33.73 22.74
CA TRP A 547 -25.63 -32.36 22.98
C TRP A 547 -24.31 -32.33 23.76
N LYS A 548 -23.21 -32.56 23.04
CA LYS A 548 -21.86 -32.69 23.61
C LYS A 548 -20.81 -32.27 22.59
N GLY A 549 -19.61 -31.97 23.06
CA GLY A 549 -18.51 -31.52 22.19
C GLY A 549 -18.82 -30.15 21.59
N THR A 550 -18.47 -29.94 20.33
CA THR A 550 -18.72 -28.68 19.61
C THR A 550 -20.02 -28.76 18.83
N ILE A 551 -20.95 -27.84 19.11
CA ILE A 551 -22.16 -27.64 18.31
C ILE A 551 -21.76 -26.87 17.04
N THR A 552 -22.16 -27.39 15.88
CA THR A 552 -21.71 -26.91 14.57
C THR A 552 -22.80 -26.26 13.72
N GLN A 553 -24.07 -26.52 14.03
CA GLN A 553 -25.19 -25.87 13.36
C GLN A 553 -26.48 -26.02 14.16
N LEU A 554 -27.38 -25.04 14.04
CA LEU A 554 -28.74 -25.09 14.56
C LEU A 554 -29.75 -25.01 13.40
N ARG A 555 -30.91 -25.66 13.57
CA ARG A 555 -32.09 -25.52 12.70
C ARG A 555 -33.32 -25.40 13.57
N VAL A 556 -34.24 -24.50 13.21
CA VAL A 556 -35.53 -24.38 13.90
C VAL A 556 -36.65 -24.71 12.93
N ASP A 557 -37.50 -25.63 13.36
CA ASP A 557 -38.73 -25.97 12.64
C ASP A 557 -39.90 -25.41 13.44
N PRO A 558 -40.56 -24.34 12.96
CA PRO A 558 -41.58 -23.65 13.74
C PRO A 558 -42.86 -24.46 13.99
N PHE A 559 -43.19 -25.41 13.11
CA PHE A 559 -44.35 -26.29 13.19
C PHE A 559 -44.20 -27.49 12.25
N GLU A 560 -45.00 -28.54 12.43
CA GLU A 560 -44.87 -29.80 11.68
C GLU A 560 -45.55 -29.74 10.30
N ALA A 561 -46.75 -29.16 10.21
CA ALA A 561 -47.55 -29.20 8.98
C ALA A 561 -48.63 -28.11 8.90
N GLY A 562 -49.07 -27.82 7.67
CA GLY A 562 -50.17 -26.91 7.37
C GLY A 562 -49.75 -25.43 7.27
N PRO A 563 -50.65 -24.54 6.82
CA PRO A 563 -50.33 -23.15 6.62
C PRO A 563 -50.06 -22.43 7.94
N GLY A 564 -48.89 -21.83 8.09
CA GLY A 564 -48.49 -21.10 9.29
C GLY A 564 -47.30 -20.17 9.07
N THR A 565 -47.13 -19.27 10.04
CA THR A 565 -46.00 -18.34 10.11
C THR A 565 -45.52 -18.24 11.55
N VAL A 566 -44.21 -18.15 11.74
CA VAL A 566 -43.59 -17.75 13.00
C VAL A 566 -42.72 -16.52 12.79
N GLU A 567 -42.85 -15.55 13.68
CA GLU A 567 -41.96 -14.40 13.81
C GLU A 567 -40.99 -14.68 14.96
N PHE A 568 -39.70 -14.81 14.64
CA PHE A 568 -38.62 -14.93 15.62
C PHE A 568 -38.01 -13.56 15.87
N ASP A 569 -38.10 -13.07 17.11
CA ASP A 569 -37.46 -11.84 17.56
C ASP A 569 -35.98 -12.10 17.90
N PHE A 570 -35.68 -13.14 18.68
CA PHE A 570 -34.29 -13.55 18.87
C PHE A 570 -34.13 -15.05 19.03
N MET A 571 -32.92 -15.52 18.77
CA MET A 571 -32.43 -16.83 19.19
C MET A 571 -31.03 -16.70 19.77
N ARG A 572 -30.79 -17.27 20.96
CA ARG A 572 -29.50 -17.18 21.65
C ARG A 572 -29.12 -18.50 22.31
N ALA A 573 -27.93 -19.00 22.06
CA ALA A 573 -27.31 -20.05 22.87
C ALA A 573 -26.96 -19.45 24.25
N VAL A 574 -27.37 -20.12 25.33
CA VAL A 574 -27.22 -19.63 26.71
C VAL A 574 -26.83 -20.75 27.68
N LEU A 575 -26.31 -20.37 28.85
CA LEU A 575 -26.26 -21.23 30.03
C LEU A 575 -27.62 -21.22 30.73
N GLY A 576 -28.40 -22.27 30.51
CA GLY A 576 -29.65 -22.57 31.19
C GLY A 576 -29.47 -23.21 32.58
N ASP A 577 -30.49 -23.06 33.41
CA ASP A 577 -30.52 -23.49 34.82
C ASP A 577 -30.90 -24.97 35.03
N GLY A 578 -30.98 -25.74 33.95
CA GLY A 578 -31.41 -27.15 33.99
C GLY A 578 -32.91 -27.36 33.74
N SER A 579 -33.68 -26.32 33.41
CA SER A 579 -35.12 -26.46 33.12
C SER A 579 -35.51 -25.85 31.77
N SER A 580 -36.35 -26.57 31.01
CA SER A 580 -37.05 -25.99 29.87
C SER A 580 -38.25 -25.19 30.37
N THR A 581 -38.34 -23.92 30.01
CA THR A 581 -39.50 -23.09 30.39
C THR A 581 -40.58 -23.16 29.31
N GLY A 582 -41.82 -23.40 29.75
CA GLY A 582 -43.01 -23.17 28.92
C GLY A 582 -43.49 -21.73 29.08
N SER A 583 -44.03 -21.15 28.00
CA SER A 583 -44.66 -19.82 27.88
C SER A 583 -44.94 -19.13 29.22
N SER A 584 -44.06 -18.20 29.61
CA SER A 584 -44.36 -17.23 30.67
C SER A 584 -44.83 -15.93 30.03
N GLY A 585 -46.15 -15.78 29.88
CA GLY A 585 -46.75 -14.51 29.48
C GLY A 585 -46.55 -13.44 30.56
N GLY A 586 -45.50 -12.64 30.46
CA GLY A 586 -45.21 -11.52 31.34
C GLY A 586 -44.34 -10.46 30.65
N PRO A 587 -44.60 -9.15 30.84
CA PRO A 587 -43.86 -8.11 30.14
C PRO A 587 -42.44 -7.95 30.70
N GLY A 588 -41.45 -8.18 29.83
CA GLY A 588 -40.12 -7.55 29.80
C GLY A 588 -39.36 -7.46 31.13
N GLY A 589 -38.59 -8.50 31.45
CA GLY A 589 -37.46 -8.44 32.38
C GLY A 589 -36.18 -8.78 31.62
N GLY A 590 -35.43 -7.76 31.19
CA GLY A 590 -34.21 -7.95 30.42
C GLY A 590 -33.17 -8.78 31.15
N LEU A 591 -32.75 -9.90 30.54
CA LEU A 591 -31.53 -10.59 30.90
C LEU A 591 -30.35 -9.77 30.36
N ASN A 592 -29.43 -9.39 31.24
CA ASN A 592 -28.20 -8.68 30.92
C ASN A 592 -27.27 -9.59 30.09
N PRO A 593 -26.94 -9.26 28.82
CA PRO A 593 -26.07 -10.08 27.99
C PRO A 593 -24.57 -9.87 28.29
N ASN A 594 -24.19 -8.96 29.18
CA ASN A 594 -22.80 -8.73 29.55
C ASN A 594 -22.45 -9.47 30.86
N GLY A 595 -21.99 -10.70 30.72
CA GLY A 595 -21.40 -11.48 31.81
C GLY A 595 -20.07 -10.88 32.30
N VAL A 596 -20.15 -9.83 33.13
CA VAL A 596 -19.07 -9.50 34.07
C VAL A 596 -19.35 -10.30 35.36
N PRO A 597 -18.41 -11.11 35.86
CA PRO A 597 -18.65 -11.87 37.08
C PRO A 597 -18.84 -10.91 38.27
N PRO A 598 -19.79 -11.18 39.19
CA PRO A 598 -20.06 -10.29 40.31
C PRO A 598 -18.85 -10.20 41.24
N GLU A 599 -18.49 -8.97 41.59
CA GLU A 599 -17.49 -8.63 42.58
C GLU A 599 -17.93 -9.19 43.95
N ASP A 600 -17.12 -10.11 44.46
CA ASP A 600 -17.37 -10.83 45.69
C ASP A 600 -17.34 -9.86 46.89
N GLN A 601 -18.38 -9.93 47.73
CA GLN A 601 -18.45 -9.17 48.96
C GLN A 601 -17.46 -9.72 49.98
N ILE A 602 -16.29 -9.08 50.08
CA ILE A 602 -15.31 -9.42 51.12
C ILE A 602 -15.74 -8.77 52.43
N ALA A 603 -16.15 -9.63 53.35
CA ALA A 603 -16.38 -9.34 54.75
C ALA A 603 -15.13 -8.74 55.44
N GLU A 604 -15.37 -7.84 56.38
CA GLU A 604 -14.36 -7.28 57.28
C GLU A 604 -13.57 -8.39 58.00
N GLY A 605 -12.25 -8.40 57.80
CA GLY A 605 -11.34 -9.34 58.44
C GLY A 605 -9.92 -8.79 58.46
N SER A 606 -9.58 -8.15 59.58
CA SER A 606 -8.28 -7.59 59.94
C SER A 606 -7.07 -8.49 59.62
N CYS A 607 -6.02 -7.92 59.01
CA CYS A 607 -4.63 -8.06 59.45
C CYS A 607 -3.73 -6.99 58.81
N ALA A 608 -2.99 -6.29 59.67
CA ALA A 608 -2.07 -5.22 59.31
C ALA A 608 -0.70 -5.78 58.89
N CYS A 609 -0.06 -5.13 57.91
CA CYS A 609 1.39 -4.96 57.86
C CYS A 609 1.74 -3.64 57.16
N SER A 610 2.60 -2.86 57.82
CA SER A 610 2.99 -1.49 57.50
C SER A 610 4.21 -1.44 56.58
N ILE A 611 4.27 -0.43 55.69
CA ILE A 611 5.54 0.13 55.19
C ILE A 611 5.45 1.69 55.25
N PRO A 612 6.46 2.41 55.78
CA PRO A 612 6.37 3.84 56.10
C PRO A 612 7.03 4.81 55.08
N GLY A 613 6.57 6.07 55.10
CA GLY A 613 7.32 7.29 54.71
C GLY A 613 6.84 7.95 53.41
N ALA A 614 5.88 8.89 53.40
CA ALA A 614 5.85 10.29 53.90
C ALA A 614 6.61 11.33 53.04
N GLY A 615 5.86 12.29 52.47
CA GLY A 615 6.41 13.49 51.84
C GLY A 615 5.40 14.52 51.28
N ASN A 616 4.68 15.21 52.18
CA ASN A 616 4.08 16.58 52.10
C ASN A 616 3.22 17.04 50.86
N LYS A 617 1.89 17.25 51.01
CA LYS A 617 1.14 18.48 51.45
C LYS A 617 1.18 19.67 50.47
N ARG A 618 0.16 19.97 49.64
CA ARG A 618 -1.20 20.62 49.85
C ARG A 618 -1.24 22.03 49.14
N PRO A 619 -2.38 22.73 48.89
CA PRO A 619 -3.62 22.37 48.14
C PRO A 619 -4.27 23.53 47.28
N ILE A 620 -5.18 23.20 46.31
CA ILE A 620 -6.53 23.80 45.93
C ILE A 620 -6.63 25.32 45.55
N PRO A 621 -7.55 25.85 44.68
CA PRO A 621 -8.95 25.45 44.28
C PRO A 621 -9.23 25.41 42.74
N TRP A 622 -10.27 24.80 42.15
CA TRP A 622 -11.75 24.78 42.28
C TRP A 622 -12.49 26.13 42.08
N ALA A 623 -13.02 26.38 40.88
CA ALA A 623 -14.26 27.12 40.58
C ALA A 623 -14.60 26.91 39.08
N LEU A 624 -15.68 26.18 38.74
CA LEU A 624 -17.06 26.65 38.51
C LEU A 624 -17.25 27.48 37.22
N GLY A 625 -18.12 26.99 36.33
CA GLY A 625 -18.59 27.76 35.18
C GLY A 625 -19.51 27.01 34.23
N ALA A 626 -20.62 26.46 34.72
CA ALA A 626 -21.77 26.11 33.88
C ALA A 626 -22.71 27.33 33.74
N ALA A 627 -23.07 27.72 32.51
CA ALA A 627 -24.28 28.48 32.20
C ALA A 627 -24.65 28.35 30.72
N ALA A 628 -25.91 27.98 30.50
CA ALA A 628 -26.59 27.78 29.22
C ALA A 628 -27.26 29.06 28.67
N PHE A 629 -28.00 28.88 27.56
CA PHE A 629 -28.93 29.77 26.81
C PHE A 629 -28.34 30.44 25.54
N ALA A 630 -29.00 30.51 24.39
CA ALA A 630 -30.13 29.79 23.78
C ALA A 630 -30.26 30.22 22.30
N ALA A 631 -30.80 29.30 21.49
CA ALA A 631 -31.69 29.45 20.33
C ALA A 631 -31.57 30.64 19.35
N LEU A 632 -31.34 30.30 18.07
CA LEU A 632 -31.90 30.89 16.83
C LEU A 632 -31.20 30.17 15.66
N GLY A 633 -31.79 29.65 14.59
CA GLY A 633 -33.14 29.64 14.07
C GLY A 633 -33.10 28.82 12.76
N ALA A 634 -34.16 28.06 12.49
CA ALA A 634 -34.27 27.20 11.32
C ALA A 634 -34.25 27.98 9.99
N ARG A 635 -33.51 27.48 8.99
CA ARG A 635 -33.81 27.72 7.57
C ARG A 635 -33.69 26.43 6.75
N ARG A 636 -34.86 25.92 6.37
CA ARG A 636 -35.11 24.94 5.31
C ARG A 636 -34.48 25.41 4.00
N ALA A 637 -33.62 24.60 3.39
CA ALA A 637 -33.27 24.71 1.97
C ALA A 637 -33.76 23.46 1.23
N ARG A 638 -34.73 23.65 0.34
CA ARG A 638 -35.20 22.65 -0.63
C ARG A 638 -34.07 22.38 -1.63
N ARG A 639 -33.56 21.16 -1.73
CA ARG A 639 -32.83 20.70 -2.93
C ARG A 639 -33.83 20.04 -3.89
N ARG A 640 -33.93 20.62 -5.08
CA ARG A 640 -34.60 20.02 -6.25
C ARG A 640 -33.65 19.02 -6.89
N SER A 641 -34.14 17.82 -7.13
CA SER A 641 -33.52 16.80 -7.97
C SER A 641 -33.44 17.31 -9.42
N ALA A 642 -32.25 17.22 -10.03
CA ALA A 642 -32.06 17.42 -11.46
C ALA A 642 -31.53 16.10 -12.05
N SER A 643 -32.37 15.43 -12.85
CA SER A 643 -31.98 14.25 -13.63
C SER A 643 -31.17 14.72 -14.84
N ILE A 644 -29.97 14.16 -15.04
CA ILE A 644 -29.19 14.37 -16.26
C ILE A 644 -29.57 13.28 -17.26
N ARG A 645 -30.13 13.71 -18.39
CA ARG A 645 -30.39 12.88 -19.57
C ARG A 645 -29.09 12.61 -20.30
N HIS A 646 -28.90 11.36 -20.71
CA HIS A 646 -27.96 10.97 -21.75
C HIS A 646 -28.37 11.57 -23.10
N SER A 647 -27.42 12.19 -23.80
CA SER A 647 -27.52 12.46 -25.23
C SER A 647 -26.32 11.85 -25.96
N ARG A 648 -26.60 10.82 -26.74
CA ARG A 648 -25.74 10.32 -27.83
C ARG A 648 -25.66 11.37 -28.93
N TRP A 649 -24.48 11.56 -29.53
CA TRP A 649 -24.32 11.97 -30.92
C TRP A 649 -23.08 11.29 -31.52
N ASN A 650 -23.36 10.58 -32.64
CA ASN A 650 -22.53 10.11 -33.76
C ASN A 650 -21.11 9.60 -33.54
#